data_AF-A0A9Q8SE25-F1
#
_entry.id   AF-A0A9Q8SE25-F1
#
_cell.length_a   1.000
_cell.length_b   1.000
_cell.length_c   1.000
_cell.angle_alpha   90.00
_cell.angle_beta   90.00
_cell.angle_gamma   90.00
#
_symmetry.space_group_name_H-M   'P 1'
#
loop_
_entity.id
_entity.type
_entity.pdbx_description
1 polymer ?
#
loop_
_entity_poly.entity_id
_entity_poly.type
_entity_poly.pdbx_seq_one_letter_code
_entity_poly.pdbx_strand_id
1 'polypeptide(L)'
;MQVWKPDPHQKPVDTAIASFLDTAYLPERLQHSNLLWRVYDKTFKALHYLSGGTAAGPDQWVGEIEGERNNVDSLFLVKSDRALPYLNEGNRPQDIFSRIRAFVMNIELKNTSGRKILTAPWPLAFRDDGTVVFPDSKKREHVEALSRVIKPDLVVAATGYVRRFDFLDDGYPEPSELDVRGIWRRGEVTAGAIPPLAELQAQLWVLNLLRHKYPQQMALHAPDASQGESNDDAIPHYEIDYALKARGGHDLFKSKHGVEQESYAYQLALDMGSAPTFSFMKRQGFKALFTWAMGSNFNTKFRLIGPWRWTKGALPIMRGELFDVVKQTGGGVFDQVPRAGYLDGLLFLVPSMEAGTKPTISLGKLGSFPSNLIIERPFHITYEIQDRRDGENFNRLRVVSTSEIHADALADLNAQNTEEEGTTLENVIAAPDGAEFELVDQESGNVVAHSRREIIDDAARQTLTAEEIEQLKQGNTDAGKEIIAKLLLSHTAIDQKTAFSLAKYKLLKTKKYIRRFMIQPLDPLTLGKWLLEEKDAGKVLEMREEMMGLLNSWANVHFGGVSPTDKPETVTIDGSGMLDKSEIGGRWLVVEDTGGLVTAAMAERMGILYPKDPEEVQEVEDATGVGKEEANGVKPAENTTATIDVAATEQTQETSTETAVQDPTTTMPEEATADATMTNDGETTKPQQPRRRHPPRRDDFEAMFAPTNTLTLIHPNSQPNLALLKYYNFDSTNPNPPYPLHPLATNLLPISWLQLLEPEEDVTYSTPPPEVSDEELHSWKANRRGNYHRKRRRWARTRYIVDSTRAGGFSGLVIASTMDTVSILRHTLPLLAGGAPIAVYSQSIEPLTELADCFSIARRAGWSSNPPAEAAGKSVQELERWEGSDDFPINPTLLLGANVQTSRAKRWQVLPGRTHPMMMGRGGADGYVFTGWKAVPAEGKVEARGKFKRRKVEA
;
A
#
# COMPACT_ATOMS: atom_id res chain seq x y z
N MET A 1 5.61 43.58 -10.64
CA MET A 1 6.92 43.18 -11.18
C MET A 1 6.80 41.71 -11.55
N GLN A 2 6.61 41.40 -12.84
CA GLN A 2 6.50 40.02 -13.32
C GLN A 2 7.81 39.29 -13.02
N VAL A 3 7.71 38.17 -12.32
CA VAL A 3 8.84 37.33 -11.95
C VAL A 3 9.37 36.67 -13.23
N TRP A 4 10.53 37.11 -13.70
CA TRP A 4 11.26 36.44 -14.76
C TRP A 4 11.77 35.10 -14.18
N LYS A 5 11.10 34.00 -14.52
CA LYS A 5 11.53 32.64 -14.16
C LYS A 5 12.18 32.01 -15.39
N PRO A 6 13.49 31.69 -15.37
CA PRO A 6 14.07 30.81 -16.38
C PRO A 6 13.49 29.39 -16.23
N ASP A 7 13.29 28.71 -17.36
CA ASP A 7 12.75 27.34 -17.44
C ASP A 7 13.78 26.33 -16.85
N PRO A 8 13.43 25.54 -15.82
CA PRO A 8 14.39 24.65 -15.17
C PRO A 8 14.66 23.42 -16.04
N HIS A 9 15.79 23.42 -16.77
CA HIS A 9 16.32 22.21 -17.41
C HIS A 9 16.81 21.18 -16.38
N GLN A 10 15.92 20.30 -15.92
CA GLN A 10 16.20 19.31 -14.88
C GLN A 10 17.16 18.20 -15.37
N LYS A 11 18.45 18.33 -15.06
CA LYS A 11 19.42 17.24 -15.19
C LYS A 11 19.32 16.30 -13.97
N PRO A 12 19.28 14.97 -14.15
CA PRO A 12 19.40 14.03 -13.03
C PRO A 12 20.74 14.24 -12.31
N VAL A 13 20.70 14.44 -10.98
CA VAL A 13 21.88 14.72 -10.14
C VAL A 13 22.98 13.68 -10.33
N ASP A 14 22.60 12.41 -10.48
CA ASP A 14 23.54 11.29 -10.63
C ASP A 14 24.31 11.31 -11.99
N THR A 15 23.98 12.25 -12.90
CA THR A 15 24.68 12.48 -14.18
C THR A 15 25.45 13.80 -14.24
N ALA A 16 25.46 14.55 -13.13
CA ALA A 16 25.94 15.93 -13.06
C ALA A 16 27.46 16.08 -12.89
N ILE A 17 28.18 14.97 -12.69
CA ILE A 17 29.62 14.95 -12.40
C ILE A 17 30.42 14.69 -13.69
N ALA A 18 31.51 15.44 -13.88
CA ALA A 18 32.43 15.23 -14.99
C ALA A 18 33.58 14.31 -14.55
N SER A 19 33.79 13.18 -15.24
CA SER A 19 34.83 12.21 -14.85
C SER A 19 36.26 12.64 -15.21
N PHE A 20 36.49 13.47 -16.22
CA PHE A 20 37.85 13.77 -16.71
C PHE A 20 38.66 14.62 -15.73
N LEU A 21 39.89 14.17 -15.39
CA LEU A 21 40.79 14.75 -14.39
C LEU A 21 40.24 14.77 -12.96
N ASP A 22 39.08 14.16 -12.75
CA ASP A 22 38.49 13.87 -11.46
C ASP A 22 38.75 12.39 -11.10
N THR A 23 38.08 11.48 -11.81
CA THR A 23 38.21 10.03 -11.63
C THR A 23 38.95 9.39 -12.80
N ALA A 24 38.63 9.81 -14.02
CA ALA A 24 39.27 9.36 -15.25
C ALA A 24 40.54 10.14 -15.57
N TYR A 25 41.64 9.41 -15.81
CA TYR A 25 42.92 9.97 -16.23
C TYR A 25 43.51 10.96 -15.21
N LEU A 26 43.39 10.62 -13.92
CA LEU A 26 43.95 11.41 -12.84
C LEU A 26 45.49 11.38 -12.92
N PRO A 27 46.20 12.53 -12.96
CA PRO A 27 47.65 12.58 -12.95
C PRO A 27 48.24 11.79 -11.77
N GLU A 28 49.35 11.08 -11.97
CA GLU A 28 50.00 10.22 -10.95
C GLU A 28 50.21 10.93 -9.60
N ARG A 29 50.61 12.21 -9.64
CA ARG A 29 50.76 13.05 -8.44
C ARG A 29 49.46 13.28 -7.66
N LEU A 30 48.30 13.19 -8.31
CA LEU A 30 46.98 13.35 -7.71
C LEU A 30 46.39 12.00 -7.26
N GLN A 31 46.74 10.88 -7.90
CA GLN A 31 46.27 9.53 -7.52
C GLN A 31 46.60 9.18 -6.06
N HIS A 32 47.75 9.63 -5.57
CA HIS A 32 48.20 9.38 -4.19
C HIS A 32 48.06 10.62 -3.28
N SER A 33 47.29 11.64 -3.69
CA SER A 33 47.19 12.92 -2.98
C SER A 33 45.80 13.19 -2.46
N ASN A 34 45.73 13.71 -1.22
CA ASN A 34 44.50 14.23 -0.62
C ASN A 34 44.03 15.56 -1.25
N LEU A 35 44.73 16.08 -2.27
CA LEU A 35 44.41 17.39 -2.85
C LEU A 35 43.02 17.42 -3.50
N LEU A 36 42.64 16.35 -4.21
CA LEU A 36 41.33 16.26 -4.88
C LEU A 36 40.19 16.34 -3.85
N TRP A 37 40.28 15.56 -2.78
CA TRP A 37 39.34 15.60 -1.67
C TRP A 37 39.26 16.96 -0.96
N ARG A 38 40.40 17.66 -0.82
CA ARG A 38 40.42 19.03 -0.26
C ARG A 38 39.73 20.03 -1.18
N VAL A 39 39.85 19.87 -2.49
CA VAL A 39 39.14 20.70 -3.47
C VAL A 39 37.64 20.40 -3.39
N TYR A 40 37.24 19.13 -3.36
CA TYR A 40 35.83 18.76 -3.18
C TYR A 40 35.22 19.33 -1.92
N ASP A 41 35.91 19.14 -0.80
CA ASP A 41 35.45 19.65 0.49
C ASP A 41 35.20 21.16 0.46
N LYS A 42 36.14 21.94 -0.10
CA LYS A 42 35.99 23.40 -0.24
C LYS A 42 34.85 23.78 -1.18
N THR A 43 34.75 23.14 -2.34
CA THR A 43 33.73 23.43 -3.34
C THR A 43 32.32 23.11 -2.84
N PHE A 44 32.12 21.94 -2.22
CA PHE A 44 30.84 21.54 -1.62
C PHE A 44 30.44 22.49 -0.49
N LYS A 45 31.35 22.82 0.43
CA LYS A 45 31.07 23.76 1.53
C LYS A 45 30.74 25.16 1.02
N ALA A 46 31.42 25.63 -0.02
CA ALA A 46 31.10 26.90 -0.66
C ALA A 46 29.71 26.87 -1.34
N LEU A 47 29.38 25.77 -2.03
CA LEU A 47 28.07 25.59 -2.66
C LEU A 47 26.94 25.52 -1.63
N HIS A 48 27.13 24.75 -0.54
CA HIS A 48 26.19 24.70 0.59
C HIS A 48 26.00 26.09 1.20
N TYR A 49 27.07 26.86 1.36
CA TYR A 49 26.98 28.21 1.88
C TYR A 49 26.21 29.15 0.92
N LEU A 50 26.50 29.09 -0.38
CA LEU A 50 25.78 29.87 -1.38
C LEU A 50 24.29 29.53 -1.40
N SER A 51 23.97 28.23 -1.43
CA SER A 51 22.59 27.72 -1.47
C SER A 51 21.83 27.93 -0.17
N GLY A 52 22.36 27.45 0.96
CA GLY A 52 21.67 27.38 2.26
C GLY A 52 22.14 28.38 3.32
N GLY A 53 23.29 29.03 3.13
CA GLY A 53 23.87 30.03 4.05
C GLY A 53 24.75 29.42 5.14
N THR A 54 24.98 28.12 5.07
CA THR A 54 25.71 27.29 6.03
C THR A 54 26.59 26.33 5.26
N ALA A 55 27.80 26.07 5.76
CA ALA A 55 28.73 25.14 5.12
C ALA A 55 28.43 23.66 5.46
N ALA A 56 27.64 23.41 6.52
CA ALA A 56 27.40 22.07 7.05
C ALA A 56 26.56 21.17 6.12
N GLY A 57 25.76 21.76 5.23
CA GLY A 57 24.88 21.05 4.30
C GLY A 57 23.92 22.01 3.60
N PRO A 58 23.14 21.54 2.61
CA PRO A 58 22.11 22.36 1.96
C PRO A 58 21.07 22.81 2.99
N ASP A 59 21.16 24.08 3.40
CA ASP A 59 20.25 24.70 4.37
C ASP A 59 20.25 23.99 5.75
N GLN A 60 21.38 23.40 6.15
CA GLN A 60 21.55 22.69 7.42
C GLN A 60 22.15 23.61 8.49
N TRP A 61 21.30 24.20 9.33
CA TRP A 61 21.72 25.09 10.43
C TRP A 61 21.80 24.39 11.79
N VAL A 62 21.28 23.16 11.87
CA VAL A 62 21.19 22.36 13.09
C VAL A 62 21.67 20.94 12.79
N GLY A 63 22.39 20.34 13.74
CA GLY A 63 22.90 18.98 13.62
C GLY A 63 24.08 18.85 12.66
N GLU A 64 24.96 19.86 12.63
CA GLU A 64 26.19 19.77 11.84
C GLU A 64 27.11 18.66 12.36
N ILE A 65 27.79 18.00 11.43
CA ILE A 65 28.88 17.09 11.79
C ILE A 65 30.09 17.97 12.12
N GLU A 66 30.73 17.72 13.25
CA GLU A 66 31.82 18.55 13.77
C GLU A 66 33.20 17.90 13.62
N GLY A 67 34.23 18.74 13.71
CA GLY A 67 35.63 18.33 13.77
C GLY A 67 36.10 17.64 12.49
N GLU A 68 37.00 16.66 12.65
CA GLU A 68 37.63 15.97 11.52
C GLU A 68 36.64 15.15 10.68
N ARG A 69 35.44 14.86 11.19
CA ARG A 69 34.39 14.14 10.46
C ARG A 69 33.63 15.02 9.46
N ASN A 70 33.74 16.34 9.56
CA ASN A 70 33.10 17.26 8.63
C ASN A 70 33.93 17.46 7.37
N ASN A 71 34.18 16.36 6.67
CA ASN A 71 34.87 16.41 5.39
C ASN A 71 34.16 15.47 4.41
N VAL A 72 34.03 15.90 3.16
CA VAL A 72 33.28 15.17 2.13
C VAL A 72 33.72 13.71 1.98
N ASP A 73 35.01 13.41 2.12
CA ASP A 73 35.57 12.05 2.06
C ASP A 73 35.32 11.20 3.33
N SER A 74 34.53 11.69 4.28
CA SER A 74 34.14 11.01 5.52
C SER A 74 32.64 11.09 5.81
N LEU A 75 31.83 11.49 4.81
CA LEU A 75 30.40 11.75 4.94
C LEU A 75 29.55 10.87 4.02
N PHE A 76 28.35 10.53 4.48
CA PHE A 76 27.27 10.01 3.64
C PHE A 76 26.17 11.06 3.55
N LEU A 77 25.94 11.60 2.37
CA LEU A 77 24.86 12.55 2.12
C LEU A 77 23.54 11.78 1.92
N VAL A 78 22.51 12.13 2.69
CA VAL A 78 21.18 11.50 2.62
C VAL A 78 20.25 12.37 1.77
N LYS A 79 19.51 11.75 0.84
CA LYS A 79 18.62 12.42 -0.13
C LYS A 79 17.26 12.86 0.47
N SER A 80 17.21 13.35 1.72
CA SER A 80 15.95 13.80 2.36
C SER A 80 16.13 15.12 3.12
N ASP A 81 15.29 16.09 2.79
CA ASP A 81 15.26 17.43 3.39
C ASP A 81 14.03 17.66 4.29
N ARG A 82 13.14 16.66 4.42
CA ARG A 82 11.79 16.82 5.01
C ARG A 82 11.80 17.30 6.47
N ALA A 83 12.82 16.92 7.25
CA ALA A 83 12.96 17.32 8.65
C ALA A 83 13.63 18.68 8.82
N LEU A 84 14.38 19.16 7.82
CA LEU A 84 15.18 20.39 7.90
C LEU A 84 14.35 21.63 8.24
N PRO A 85 13.12 21.85 7.72
CA PRO A 85 12.32 23.01 8.10
C PRO A 85 12.07 23.08 9.61
N TYR A 86 11.78 21.94 10.24
CA TYR A 86 11.44 21.87 11.67
C TYR A 86 12.68 21.90 12.57
N LEU A 87 13.82 21.37 12.12
CA LEU A 87 15.11 21.49 12.81
C LEU A 87 15.61 22.94 12.82
N ASN A 88 15.46 23.63 11.69
CA ASN A 88 15.98 24.98 11.50
C ASN A 88 15.07 26.09 12.07
N GLU A 89 13.87 25.74 12.55
CA GLU A 89 12.87 26.70 13.03
C GLU A 89 13.40 27.52 14.23
N GLY A 90 13.62 28.82 14.02
CA GLY A 90 14.20 29.73 15.01
C GLY A 90 15.74 29.75 15.07
N ASN A 91 16.43 28.92 14.27
CA ASN A 91 17.89 28.86 14.22
C ASN A 91 18.50 29.56 12.99
N ARG A 92 17.70 29.85 11.96
CA ARG A 92 18.16 30.56 10.76
C ARG A 92 18.48 32.04 11.03
N PRO A 93 19.58 32.58 10.48
CA PRO A 93 19.84 34.02 10.51
C PRO A 93 18.78 34.80 9.72
N GLN A 94 18.37 35.95 10.25
CA GLN A 94 17.37 36.85 9.65
C GLN A 94 17.99 38.17 9.18
N ASP A 95 19.32 38.21 9.05
CA ASP A 95 20.05 39.40 8.63
C ASP A 95 19.82 39.74 7.14
N ILE A 96 20.23 40.96 6.75
CA ILE A 96 20.02 41.50 5.41
C ILE A 96 20.72 40.65 4.33
N PHE A 97 21.91 40.13 4.60
CA PHE A 97 22.65 39.30 3.64
C PHE A 97 21.95 37.95 3.42
N SER A 98 21.43 37.35 4.48
CA SER A 98 20.64 36.11 4.41
C SER A 98 19.35 36.29 3.60
N ARG A 99 18.69 37.44 3.72
CA ARG A 99 17.48 37.77 2.93
C ARG A 99 17.78 38.00 1.46
N ILE A 100 18.88 38.71 1.14
CA ILE A 100 19.34 38.91 -0.24
C ILE A 100 19.71 37.56 -0.88
N ARG A 101 20.44 36.71 -0.16
CA ARG A 101 20.82 35.37 -0.63
C ARG A 101 19.60 34.48 -0.90
N ALA A 102 18.64 34.44 0.02
CA ALA A 102 17.39 33.69 -0.17
C ALA A 102 16.58 34.19 -1.38
N PHE A 103 16.59 35.51 -1.62
CA PHE A 103 15.96 36.12 -2.79
C PHE A 103 16.65 35.72 -4.11
N VAL A 104 17.99 35.69 -4.14
CA VAL A 104 18.77 35.34 -5.34
C VAL A 104 18.71 33.83 -5.66
N MET A 105 18.77 32.97 -4.64
CA MET A 105 18.85 31.51 -4.81
C MET A 105 17.49 30.78 -4.87
N ASN A 106 16.37 31.50 -4.67
CA ASN A 106 15.00 30.99 -4.85
C ASN A 106 14.68 29.70 -4.05
N ILE A 107 15.05 29.64 -2.77
CA ILE A 107 14.69 28.52 -1.89
C ILE A 107 13.37 28.82 -1.17
N GLU A 108 12.34 28.01 -1.44
CA GLU A 108 11.04 28.12 -0.80
C GLU A 108 11.11 27.66 0.67
N LEU A 109 10.89 28.60 1.60
CA LEU A 109 10.87 28.29 3.04
C LEU A 109 9.51 27.74 3.45
N LYS A 110 9.47 26.48 3.90
CA LYS A 110 8.25 25.85 4.39
C LYS A 110 7.84 26.48 5.73
N ASN A 111 6.61 26.98 5.82
CA ASN A 111 6.03 27.44 7.09
C ASN A 111 5.75 26.24 8.01
N THR A 112 6.39 26.22 9.18
CA THR A 112 6.27 25.13 10.16
C THR A 112 5.14 25.35 11.17
N SER A 113 4.53 26.53 11.19
CA SER A 113 3.54 26.97 12.18
C SER A 113 4.07 26.90 13.62
N GLY A 114 5.37 27.15 13.80
CA GLY A 114 6.04 27.12 15.11
C GLY A 114 6.36 25.72 15.63
N ARG A 115 6.09 24.66 14.85
CA ARG A 115 6.52 23.30 15.20
C ARG A 115 8.03 23.17 15.01
N LYS A 116 8.71 22.62 16.01
CA LYS A 116 10.17 22.48 16.04
C LYS A 116 10.57 21.04 16.35
N ILE A 117 11.73 20.64 15.84
CA ILE A 117 12.47 19.46 16.33
C ILE A 117 13.64 19.99 17.16
N LEU A 118 13.63 19.68 18.46
CA LEU A 118 14.74 20.04 19.35
C LEU A 118 15.85 19.00 19.24
N THR A 119 17.09 19.46 19.18
CA THR A 119 18.27 18.61 19.23
C THR A 119 18.92 18.67 20.60
N ALA A 120 19.47 17.57 21.07
CA ALA A 120 20.23 17.47 22.31
C ALA A 120 21.48 16.62 22.08
N PRO A 121 22.51 16.68 22.95
CA PRO A 121 23.63 15.77 22.89
C PRO A 121 23.18 14.31 23.05
N TRP A 122 24.07 13.37 22.74
CA TRP A 122 23.79 11.97 23.06
C TRP A 122 23.56 11.80 24.58
N PRO A 123 22.46 11.15 25.00
CA PRO A 123 22.17 11.00 26.42
C PRO A 123 23.21 10.12 27.10
N LEU A 124 23.60 10.47 28.33
CA LEU A 124 24.50 9.69 29.17
C LEU A 124 23.78 8.48 29.78
N ALA A 125 22.55 8.68 30.23
CA ALA A 125 21.73 7.66 30.84
C ALA A 125 20.26 8.07 30.84
N PHE A 126 19.39 7.09 31.02
CA PHE A 126 18.03 7.28 31.49
C PHE A 126 18.02 6.88 32.97
N ARG A 127 17.57 7.77 33.84
CA ARG A 127 17.42 7.47 35.27
C ARG A 127 16.25 6.51 35.49
N ASP A 128 16.21 5.87 36.66
CA ASP A 128 15.12 4.97 37.06
C ASP A 128 13.74 5.65 37.03
N ASP A 129 13.70 6.98 37.16
CA ASP A 129 12.48 7.78 37.06
C ASP A 129 12.05 8.12 35.61
N GLY A 130 12.77 7.62 34.60
CA GLY A 130 12.54 7.86 33.17
C GLY A 130 13.12 9.18 32.63
N THR A 131 13.80 9.96 33.47
CA THR A 131 14.41 11.24 33.06
C THR A 131 15.67 10.99 32.24
N VAL A 132 15.80 11.69 31.12
CA VAL A 132 17.02 11.65 30.29
C VAL A 132 18.09 12.55 30.89
N VAL A 133 19.27 12.00 31.09
CA VAL A 133 20.45 12.75 31.53
C VAL A 133 21.30 13.07 30.32
N PHE A 134 21.37 14.35 29.98
CA PHE A 134 22.26 14.83 28.93
C PHE A 134 23.58 15.35 29.53
N PRO A 135 24.71 15.23 28.81
CA PRO A 135 25.92 15.94 29.17
C PRO A 135 25.74 17.44 28.92
N ASP A 136 26.52 18.26 29.63
CA ASP A 136 26.57 19.70 29.37
C ASP A 136 27.01 19.98 27.93
N SER A 137 26.33 20.92 27.28
CA SER A 137 26.66 21.33 25.91
C SER A 137 26.63 22.83 25.75
N LYS A 138 27.63 23.35 25.03
CA LYS A 138 27.75 24.78 24.69
C LYS A 138 27.13 25.12 23.34
N LYS A 139 26.55 24.14 22.64
CA LYS A 139 25.93 24.36 21.33
C LYS A 139 24.59 25.07 21.48
N ARG A 140 24.34 26.06 20.63
CA ARG A 140 23.13 26.90 20.69
C ARG A 140 21.86 26.07 20.52
N GLU A 141 21.87 25.11 19.60
CA GLU A 141 20.75 24.23 19.29
C GLU A 141 20.39 23.26 20.41
N HIS A 142 21.27 23.07 21.40
CA HIS A 142 21.01 22.23 22.57
C HIS A 142 20.42 23.00 23.75
N VAL A 143 20.56 24.33 23.77
CA VAL A 143 20.18 25.17 24.94
C VAL A 143 18.71 24.96 25.32
N GLU A 144 17.80 24.97 24.34
CA GLU A 144 16.37 24.82 24.59
C GLU A 144 16.00 23.42 25.09
N ALA A 145 16.71 22.38 24.64
CA ALA A 145 16.49 21.01 25.13
C ALA A 145 17.05 20.84 26.55
N LEU A 146 18.26 21.34 26.81
CA LEU A 146 18.95 21.22 28.10
C LEU A 146 18.35 22.11 29.20
N SER A 147 17.61 23.17 28.84
CA SER A 147 16.87 23.98 29.82
C SER A 147 15.64 23.28 30.39
N ARG A 148 15.31 22.08 29.92
CA ARG A 148 14.13 21.32 30.32
C ARG A 148 14.54 19.99 30.94
N VAL A 149 13.81 19.58 31.96
CA VAL A 149 13.84 18.18 32.42
C VAL A 149 13.01 17.38 31.43
N ILE A 150 13.64 16.45 30.71
CA ILE A 150 12.99 15.66 29.66
C ILE A 150 12.73 14.25 30.18
N LYS A 151 11.46 13.85 30.18
CA LYS A 151 11.00 12.48 30.43
C LYS A 151 10.16 12.04 29.22
N PRO A 152 10.75 11.30 28.27
CA PRO A 152 10.10 11.00 27.00
C PRO A 152 9.05 9.90 27.16
N ASP A 153 7.91 10.05 26.49
CA ASP A 153 6.88 9.00 26.40
C ASP A 153 7.28 7.89 25.43
N LEU A 154 8.14 8.21 24.44
CA LEU A 154 8.64 7.28 23.43
C LEU A 154 10.11 7.58 23.12
N VAL A 155 10.93 6.53 23.12
CA VAL A 155 12.32 6.59 22.66
C VAL A 155 12.45 5.78 21.38
N VAL A 156 12.66 6.46 20.25
CA VAL A 156 12.92 5.79 18.96
C VAL A 156 14.43 5.67 18.76
N ALA A 157 14.96 4.47 18.95
CA ALA A 157 16.37 4.18 18.67
C ALA A 157 16.55 3.90 17.17
N ALA A 158 16.93 4.92 16.40
CA ALA A 158 17.27 4.79 14.97
C ALA A 158 18.65 4.14 14.77
N THR A 159 18.82 2.93 15.31
CA THR A 159 20.03 2.13 15.13
C THR A 159 20.01 1.52 13.74
N GLY A 160 21.13 1.57 13.03
CA GLY A 160 21.26 0.81 11.78
C GLY A 160 21.24 -0.69 12.06
N TYR A 161 21.00 -1.50 11.04
CA TYR A 161 21.20 -2.94 11.16
C TYR A 161 22.70 -3.27 11.17
N VAL A 162 23.10 -4.14 12.09
CA VAL A 162 24.36 -4.87 11.94
C VAL A 162 24.11 -5.96 10.90
N ARG A 163 24.97 -6.05 9.88
CA ARG A 163 24.87 -7.06 8.81
C ARG A 163 25.36 -8.43 9.30
N ARG A 164 24.74 -8.93 10.37
CA ARG A 164 24.90 -10.28 10.88
C ARG A 164 23.64 -11.06 10.55
N PHE A 165 23.82 -12.23 9.96
CA PHE A 165 22.73 -13.09 9.54
C PHE A 165 22.87 -14.39 10.31
N ASP A 166 22.41 -14.41 11.55
CA ASP A 166 22.56 -15.54 12.49
C ASP A 166 21.85 -16.84 12.01
N PHE A 167 21.11 -16.76 10.90
CA PHE A 167 20.50 -17.90 10.22
C PHE A 167 21.38 -18.49 9.08
N LEU A 168 22.50 -17.84 8.75
CA LEU A 168 23.51 -18.37 7.84
C LEU A 168 24.56 -19.14 8.67
N ASP A 169 25.28 -20.06 8.01
CA ASP A 169 26.33 -20.85 8.65
C ASP A 169 27.44 -19.95 9.23
N ASP A 170 28.06 -20.36 10.33
CA ASP A 170 29.18 -19.64 10.97
C ASP A 170 30.36 -19.39 10.01
N GLY A 171 30.44 -20.13 8.90
CA GLY A 171 31.40 -19.92 7.82
C GLY A 171 31.03 -18.87 6.78
N TYR A 172 29.86 -18.21 6.87
CA TYR A 172 29.47 -17.15 5.93
C TYR A 172 30.25 -15.86 6.21
N PRO A 173 30.94 -15.27 5.21
CA PRO A 173 31.85 -14.16 5.45
C PRO A 173 31.11 -12.91 5.95
N GLU A 174 31.62 -12.33 7.04
CA GLU A 174 31.17 -11.03 7.49
C GLU A 174 31.60 -9.95 6.47
N PRO A 175 30.87 -8.82 6.37
CA PRO A 175 31.24 -7.78 5.42
C PRO A 175 32.67 -7.23 5.64
N SER A 176 33.18 -7.24 6.87
CA SER A 176 34.56 -6.93 7.26
C SER A 176 35.61 -7.88 6.67
N GLU A 177 35.22 -9.07 6.20
CA GLU A 177 36.09 -10.14 5.72
C GLU A 177 36.18 -10.19 4.19
N LEU A 178 35.46 -9.30 3.48
CA LEU A 178 35.45 -9.21 2.03
C LEU A 178 36.72 -8.50 1.52
N ASP A 179 37.69 -9.28 1.04
CA ASP A 179 39.02 -8.80 0.63
C ASP A 179 39.12 -8.37 -0.84
N VAL A 180 38.08 -8.61 -1.65
CA VAL A 180 38.00 -8.10 -3.03
C VAL A 180 36.99 -6.97 -3.13
N ARG A 181 37.50 -5.73 -3.08
CA ARG A 181 36.73 -4.48 -3.24
C ARG A 181 35.52 -4.34 -2.31
N GLY A 182 35.47 -5.11 -1.21
CA GLY A 182 34.32 -5.14 -0.29
C GLY A 182 33.09 -5.85 -0.86
N ILE A 183 33.28 -6.74 -1.85
CA ILE A 183 32.21 -7.43 -2.60
C ILE A 183 32.17 -8.93 -2.25
N TRP A 184 33.32 -9.63 -2.27
CA TRP A 184 33.45 -11.04 -1.92
C TRP A 184 34.81 -11.33 -1.27
N ARG A 185 34.93 -12.53 -0.69
CA ARG A 185 36.18 -13.11 -0.16
C ARG A 185 36.83 -14.02 -1.21
N ARG A 186 38.13 -13.89 -1.47
CA ARG A 186 38.87 -14.77 -2.40
C ARG A 186 38.68 -16.24 -2.03
N GLY A 187 38.30 -17.05 -3.02
CA GLY A 187 38.08 -18.49 -2.86
C GLY A 187 36.63 -18.90 -2.58
N GLU A 188 35.72 -17.95 -2.36
CA GLU A 188 34.30 -18.20 -2.12
C GLU A 188 33.41 -17.60 -3.22
N VAL A 189 32.20 -18.15 -3.41
CA VAL A 189 31.26 -17.81 -4.50
C VAL A 189 30.19 -16.79 -4.02
N THR A 190 30.26 -16.33 -2.78
CA THR A 190 29.28 -15.40 -2.19
C THR A 190 29.62 -13.96 -2.53
N ALA A 191 28.69 -13.23 -3.15
CA ALA A 191 28.87 -11.84 -3.57
C ALA A 191 27.81 -10.91 -2.94
N GLY A 192 28.27 -9.84 -2.29
CA GLY A 192 27.43 -8.68 -1.96
C GLY A 192 27.50 -7.64 -3.07
N ALA A 193 26.38 -7.04 -3.47
CA ALA A 193 26.37 -6.02 -4.52
C ALA A 193 25.79 -4.69 -4.00
N ILE A 194 26.39 -3.58 -4.44
CA ILE A 194 25.83 -2.24 -4.35
C ILE A 194 24.83 -2.11 -5.50
N PRO A 195 23.51 -1.99 -5.26
CA PRO A 195 22.50 -2.15 -6.31
C PRO A 195 22.71 -1.26 -7.56
N PRO A 196 23.14 0.01 -7.45
CA PRO A 196 23.47 0.84 -8.62
C PRO A 196 24.68 0.36 -9.46
N LEU A 197 25.61 -0.40 -8.87
CA LEU A 197 26.85 -0.87 -9.50
C LEU A 197 26.90 -2.39 -9.66
N ALA A 198 25.78 -3.07 -9.42
CA ALA A 198 25.70 -4.52 -9.43
C ALA A 198 26.20 -5.13 -10.74
N GLU A 199 26.02 -4.45 -11.88
CA GLU A 199 26.55 -4.89 -13.18
C GLU A 199 28.08 -4.91 -13.20
N LEU A 200 28.76 -3.80 -12.89
CA LEU A 200 30.24 -3.74 -12.88
C LEU A 200 30.84 -4.70 -11.85
N GLN A 201 30.19 -4.83 -10.70
CA GLN A 201 30.62 -5.74 -9.64
C GLN A 201 30.47 -7.21 -10.07
N ALA A 202 29.34 -7.56 -10.70
CA ALA A 202 29.13 -8.89 -11.26
C ALA A 202 30.11 -9.18 -12.40
N GLN A 203 30.38 -8.22 -13.27
CA GLN A 203 31.37 -8.35 -14.35
C GLN A 203 32.77 -8.64 -13.81
N LEU A 204 33.22 -7.90 -12.80
CA LEU A 204 34.52 -8.12 -12.17
C LEU A 204 34.57 -9.48 -11.47
N TRP A 205 33.49 -9.86 -10.78
CA TRP A 205 33.38 -11.16 -10.11
C TRP A 205 33.44 -12.33 -11.11
N VAL A 206 32.63 -12.30 -12.18
CA VAL A 206 32.64 -13.32 -13.24
C VAL A 206 34.02 -13.38 -13.91
N LEU A 207 34.64 -12.23 -14.19
CA LEU A 207 35.97 -12.18 -14.77
C LEU A 207 37.01 -12.86 -13.87
N ASN A 208 36.94 -12.63 -12.55
CA ASN A 208 37.83 -13.28 -11.59
C ASN A 208 37.58 -14.79 -11.46
N LEU A 209 36.33 -15.23 -11.52
CA LEU A 209 36.00 -16.66 -11.57
C LEU A 209 36.57 -17.34 -12.82
N LEU A 210 36.40 -16.70 -13.98
CA LEU A 210 36.92 -17.23 -15.24
C LEU A 210 38.45 -17.24 -15.25
N ARG A 211 39.11 -16.23 -14.66
CA ARG A 211 40.56 -16.20 -14.45
C ARG A 211 41.05 -17.33 -13.56
N HIS A 212 40.33 -17.60 -12.48
CA HIS A 212 40.66 -18.70 -11.58
C HIS A 212 40.52 -20.06 -12.28
N LYS A 213 39.46 -20.24 -13.09
CA LYS A 213 39.20 -21.51 -13.80
C LYS A 213 40.10 -21.72 -15.03
N TYR A 214 40.44 -20.64 -15.75
CA TYR A 214 41.18 -20.68 -17.01
C TYR A 214 42.35 -19.67 -17.02
N PRO A 215 43.35 -19.80 -16.13
CA PRO A 215 44.38 -18.78 -15.91
C PRO A 215 45.25 -18.51 -17.15
N GLN A 216 45.45 -19.50 -18.03
CA GLN A 216 46.22 -19.34 -19.27
C GLN A 216 45.43 -18.61 -20.37
N GLN A 217 44.09 -18.71 -20.37
CA GLN A 217 43.22 -18.10 -21.39
C GLN A 217 42.77 -16.69 -21.00
N MET A 218 42.82 -16.36 -19.70
CA MET A 218 42.27 -15.13 -19.13
C MET A 218 43.35 -14.24 -18.46
N ALA A 219 44.63 -14.44 -18.79
CA ALA A 219 45.74 -13.68 -18.20
C ALA A 219 45.57 -12.16 -18.38
N LEU A 220 45.73 -11.41 -17.28
CA LEU A 220 45.57 -9.94 -17.23
C LEU A 220 46.55 -9.19 -18.14
N HIS A 221 47.73 -9.76 -18.40
CA HIS A 221 48.81 -9.16 -19.19
C HIS A 221 49.70 -10.22 -19.84
N ALA A 222 49.19 -10.94 -20.85
CA ALA A 222 50.08 -11.62 -21.80
C ALA A 222 50.06 -10.81 -23.11
N PRO A 223 51.18 -10.18 -23.52
CA PRO A 223 51.30 -9.71 -24.89
C PRO A 223 51.33 -10.97 -25.76
N ASP A 224 50.23 -11.27 -26.43
CA ASP A 224 50.24 -12.34 -27.42
C ASP A 224 50.97 -11.81 -28.66
N ALA A 225 52.28 -12.03 -28.69
CA ALA A 225 53.16 -11.67 -29.81
C ALA A 225 52.77 -12.38 -31.14
N SER A 226 51.73 -13.22 -31.14
CA SER A 226 51.20 -13.90 -32.33
C SER A 226 50.04 -13.15 -33.02
N GLN A 227 49.46 -12.13 -32.37
CA GLN A 227 48.49 -11.21 -32.98
C GLN A 227 48.95 -9.78 -32.70
N GLY A 228 49.41 -9.05 -33.72
CA GLY A 228 50.04 -7.72 -33.58
C GLY A 228 49.13 -6.58 -33.08
N GLU A 229 48.27 -6.79 -32.08
CA GLU A 229 47.48 -5.76 -31.41
C GLU A 229 48.03 -5.54 -29.99
N SER A 230 48.82 -4.49 -29.79
CA SER A 230 49.14 -4.02 -28.46
C SER A 230 47.87 -3.55 -27.76
N ASN A 231 47.73 -3.87 -26.47
CA ASN A 231 46.63 -3.41 -25.63
C ASN A 231 46.80 -1.92 -25.23
N ASP A 232 47.31 -1.08 -26.15
CA ASP A 232 47.69 0.34 -25.95
C ASP A 232 46.49 1.27 -25.72
N ASP A 233 45.27 0.74 -25.87
CA ASP A 233 44.03 1.49 -25.78
C ASP A 233 43.36 1.42 -24.39
N ALA A 234 43.84 0.53 -23.53
CA ALA A 234 43.46 0.44 -22.12
C ALA A 234 44.47 1.16 -21.23
N ILE A 235 43.96 1.88 -20.24
CA ILE A 235 44.82 2.51 -19.23
C ILE A 235 45.44 1.40 -18.36
N PRO A 236 46.77 1.42 -18.12
CA PRO A 236 47.40 0.51 -17.17
C PRO A 236 46.75 0.60 -15.78
N HIS A 237 46.72 -0.51 -15.06
CA HIS A 237 46.13 -0.54 -13.72
C HIS A 237 46.85 0.43 -12.77
N TYR A 238 46.04 1.15 -11.98
CA TYR A 238 46.48 1.91 -10.81
C TYR A 238 45.35 1.93 -9.77
N GLU A 239 45.67 2.34 -8.55
CA GLU A 239 44.71 2.44 -7.45
C GLU A 239 44.23 3.88 -7.27
N ILE A 240 42.90 4.04 -7.21
CA ILE A 240 42.20 5.29 -6.91
C ILE A 240 41.72 5.24 -5.47
N ASP A 241 41.78 6.38 -4.78
CA ASP A 241 41.22 6.56 -3.46
C ASP A 241 39.68 6.71 -3.51
N TYR A 242 38.96 5.58 -3.54
CA TYR A 242 37.48 5.53 -3.55
C TYR A 242 36.85 5.30 -2.18
N ALA A 243 37.64 4.90 -1.17
CA ALA A 243 37.14 4.52 0.14
C ALA A 243 36.89 5.75 1.01
N LEU A 244 35.78 5.76 1.75
CA LEU A 244 35.55 6.83 2.72
C LEU A 244 36.54 6.71 3.90
N LYS A 245 37.16 7.82 4.28
CA LYS A 245 38.24 7.86 5.27
C LYS A 245 37.70 7.84 6.69
N ALA A 246 38.34 7.01 7.52
CA ALA A 246 38.06 6.97 8.95
C ALA A 246 38.56 8.26 9.63
N ARG A 247 37.65 8.99 10.26
CA ARG A 247 37.95 10.22 11.02
C ARG A 247 37.10 10.29 12.28
N GLY A 248 37.63 10.91 13.33
CA GLY A 248 36.93 11.07 14.61
C GLY A 248 36.37 9.76 15.18
N GLY A 249 37.12 8.67 15.07
CA GLY A 249 36.73 7.33 15.58
C GLY A 249 35.66 6.61 14.76
N HIS A 250 35.27 7.12 13.58
CA HIS A 250 34.21 6.56 12.77
C HIS A 250 34.73 6.09 11.40
N ASP A 251 34.63 4.79 11.13
CA ASP A 251 35.06 4.16 9.88
C ASP A 251 33.85 3.66 9.08
N LEU A 252 33.41 4.46 8.11
CA LEU A 252 32.26 4.15 7.25
C LEU A 252 32.53 3.00 6.29
N PHE A 253 33.79 2.84 5.87
CA PHE A 253 34.16 1.75 4.99
C PHE A 253 34.05 0.40 5.71
N LYS A 254 34.54 0.31 6.96
CA LYS A 254 34.40 -0.91 7.78
C LYS A 254 32.95 -1.17 8.22
N SER A 255 32.25 -0.13 8.69
CA SER A 255 30.91 -0.31 9.26
C SER A 255 29.81 -0.49 8.19
N LYS A 256 29.91 0.22 7.06
CA LYS A 256 28.83 0.30 6.05
C LYS A 256 29.28 -0.02 4.62
N HIS A 257 30.58 -0.28 4.37
CA HIS A 257 31.16 -0.34 3.01
C HIS A 257 30.85 0.91 2.19
N GLY A 258 30.92 2.07 2.85
CA GLY A 258 30.77 3.33 2.16
C GLY A 258 31.95 3.62 1.25
N VAL A 259 31.64 3.84 -0.01
CA VAL A 259 32.57 4.23 -1.06
C VAL A 259 32.03 5.48 -1.76
N GLU A 260 32.92 6.28 -2.32
CA GLU A 260 32.54 7.28 -3.31
C GLU A 260 32.24 6.57 -4.63
N GLN A 261 31.01 6.74 -5.11
CA GLN A 261 30.44 5.88 -6.16
C GLN A 261 31.20 6.00 -7.48
N GLU A 262 31.61 7.20 -7.88
CA GLU A 262 32.23 7.46 -9.18
C GLU A 262 33.66 6.90 -9.25
N SER A 263 34.44 7.14 -8.21
CA SER A 263 35.80 6.63 -8.04
C SER A 263 35.80 5.11 -7.94
N TYR A 264 34.83 4.55 -7.21
CA TYR A 264 34.69 3.10 -7.09
C TYR A 264 34.31 2.44 -8.41
N ALA A 265 33.35 3.01 -9.17
CA ALA A 265 32.98 2.53 -10.49
C ALA A 265 34.18 2.53 -11.45
N TYR A 266 34.99 3.59 -11.43
CA TYR A 266 36.21 3.66 -12.24
C TYR A 266 37.29 2.66 -11.78
N GLN A 267 37.45 2.45 -10.46
CA GLN A 267 38.36 1.43 -9.95
C GLN A 267 37.99 0.03 -10.46
N LEU A 268 36.69 -0.32 -10.44
CA LEU A 268 36.22 -1.60 -10.99
C LEU A 268 36.58 -1.72 -12.48
N ALA A 269 36.48 -0.62 -13.23
CA ALA A 269 36.89 -0.61 -14.63
C ALA A 269 38.40 -0.79 -14.83
N LEU A 270 39.24 -0.19 -13.99
CA LEU A 270 40.70 -0.41 -13.99
C LEU A 270 41.03 -1.88 -13.69
N ASP A 271 40.38 -2.48 -12.69
CA ASP A 271 40.59 -3.89 -12.31
C ASP A 271 40.20 -4.87 -13.43
N MET A 272 39.22 -4.49 -14.24
CA MET A 272 38.81 -5.26 -15.41
C MET A 272 39.69 -5.02 -16.63
N GLY A 273 40.50 -3.95 -16.68
CA GLY A 273 41.20 -3.52 -17.89
C GLY A 273 40.28 -2.88 -18.93
N SER A 274 39.19 -2.26 -18.46
CA SER A 274 38.11 -1.70 -19.28
C SER A 274 38.10 -0.16 -19.34
N ALA A 275 39.07 0.51 -18.71
CA ALA A 275 39.19 1.98 -18.71
C ALA A 275 39.95 2.49 -19.96
N PRO A 276 39.30 3.19 -20.91
CA PRO A 276 39.93 3.57 -22.18
C PRO A 276 40.90 4.75 -22.04
N THR A 277 41.95 4.76 -22.87
CA THR A 277 42.89 5.89 -22.95
C THR A 277 42.26 7.11 -23.62
N PHE A 278 42.76 8.31 -23.29
CA PHE A 278 42.34 9.55 -23.96
C PHE A 278 42.56 9.47 -25.48
N SER A 279 43.69 8.92 -25.91
CA SER A 279 44.03 8.73 -27.32
C SER A 279 43.02 7.85 -28.03
N PHE A 280 42.60 6.76 -27.40
CA PHE A 280 41.52 5.91 -27.90
C PHE A 280 40.21 6.70 -28.03
N MET A 281 39.77 7.38 -26.97
CA MET A 281 38.52 8.14 -26.97
C MET A 281 38.49 9.26 -28.01
N LYS A 282 39.63 9.92 -28.25
CA LYS A 282 39.77 10.95 -29.29
C LYS A 282 39.54 10.36 -30.69
N ARG A 283 40.04 9.16 -30.96
CA ARG A 283 39.78 8.46 -32.24
C ARG A 283 38.31 8.08 -32.41
N GLN A 284 37.56 7.97 -31.31
CA GLN A 284 36.13 7.70 -31.32
C GLN A 284 35.24 8.95 -31.56
N GLY A 285 35.82 10.12 -31.87
CA GLY A 285 35.09 11.32 -32.28
C GLY A 285 34.55 12.17 -31.12
N PHE A 286 34.23 13.44 -31.43
CA PHE A 286 33.96 14.48 -30.43
C PHE A 286 32.86 14.11 -29.43
N LYS A 287 31.71 13.59 -29.90
CA LYS A 287 30.60 13.27 -28.99
C LYS A 287 30.96 12.18 -27.98
N ALA A 288 31.67 11.13 -28.42
CA ALA A 288 32.12 10.07 -27.52
C ALA A 288 33.16 10.58 -26.52
N LEU A 289 34.11 11.39 -26.99
CA LEU A 289 35.13 12.01 -26.15
C LEU A 289 34.49 12.96 -25.11
N PHE A 290 33.52 13.77 -25.52
CA PHE A 290 32.83 14.71 -24.63
C PHE A 290 32.00 13.98 -23.57
N THR A 291 31.25 12.94 -23.94
CA THR A 291 30.49 12.13 -22.99
C THR A 291 31.39 11.36 -22.03
N TRP A 292 32.50 10.81 -22.54
CA TRP A 292 33.52 10.17 -21.71
C TRP A 292 34.11 11.15 -20.71
N ALA A 293 34.42 12.38 -21.15
CA ALA A 293 35.08 13.37 -20.31
C ALA A 293 34.13 14.04 -19.30
N MET A 294 32.93 14.42 -19.75
CA MET A 294 32.05 15.34 -19.03
C MET A 294 30.83 14.66 -18.38
N GLY A 295 30.61 13.36 -18.61
CA GLY A 295 29.59 12.58 -17.90
C GLY A 295 30.16 11.77 -16.75
N SER A 296 29.29 11.21 -15.90
CA SER A 296 29.63 10.24 -14.83
C SER A 296 30.16 8.93 -15.39
N ASN A 297 30.74 8.06 -14.56
CA ASN A 297 31.31 6.75 -14.91
C ASN A 297 30.23 5.69 -15.24
N PHE A 298 29.49 5.93 -16.33
CA PHE A 298 28.51 5.00 -16.87
C PHE A 298 29.16 3.67 -17.27
N ASN A 299 28.50 2.55 -17.00
CA ASN A 299 28.94 1.21 -17.40
C ASN A 299 29.28 1.15 -18.90
N THR A 300 28.52 1.86 -19.73
CA THR A 300 28.72 1.98 -21.18
C THR A 300 30.13 2.46 -21.55
N LYS A 301 30.75 3.37 -20.76
CA LYS A 301 32.14 3.83 -21.00
C LYS A 301 33.13 2.67 -20.95
N PHE A 302 32.89 1.74 -20.03
CA PHE A 302 33.78 0.61 -19.74
C PHE A 302 33.46 -0.62 -20.61
N ARG A 303 32.44 -0.52 -21.46
CA ARG A 303 32.15 -1.51 -22.51
C ARG A 303 32.89 -1.19 -23.83
N LEU A 304 33.69 -0.13 -23.93
CA LEU A 304 34.38 0.18 -25.19
C LEU A 304 35.62 -0.68 -25.45
N ILE A 305 36.27 -1.14 -24.38
CA ILE A 305 37.51 -1.91 -24.37
C ILE A 305 37.50 -2.93 -23.21
N GLY A 306 38.51 -3.79 -23.15
CA GLY A 306 38.64 -4.80 -22.11
C GLY A 306 37.79 -6.06 -22.34
N PRO A 307 37.72 -6.96 -21.34
CA PRO A 307 37.12 -8.30 -21.49
C PRO A 307 35.62 -8.29 -21.80
N TRP A 308 34.92 -7.21 -21.43
CA TRP A 308 33.48 -7.02 -21.64
C TRP A 308 33.17 -6.08 -22.82
N ARG A 309 34.12 -5.91 -23.74
CA ARG A 309 34.04 -5.02 -24.89
C ARG A 309 32.80 -5.30 -25.75
N TRP A 310 32.01 -4.26 -25.94
CA TRP A 310 30.83 -4.18 -26.79
C TRP A 310 30.82 -2.83 -27.53
N THR A 311 31.92 -2.50 -28.22
CA THR A 311 32.09 -1.19 -28.87
C THR A 311 30.95 -0.86 -29.83
N LYS A 312 30.39 -1.86 -30.52
CA LYS A 312 29.33 -1.66 -31.52
C LYS A 312 28.03 -1.09 -30.94
N GLY A 313 27.68 -1.42 -29.70
CA GLY A 313 26.49 -0.88 -29.01
C GLY A 313 26.79 0.05 -27.83
N ALA A 314 28.06 0.19 -27.42
CA ALA A 314 28.43 1.15 -26.38
C ALA A 314 28.79 2.52 -26.95
N LEU A 315 29.47 2.55 -28.10
CA LEU A 315 30.08 3.77 -28.61
C LEU A 315 29.03 4.78 -29.09
N PRO A 316 28.08 4.40 -29.94
CA PRO A 316 27.05 5.35 -30.26
C PRO A 316 26.12 5.74 -29.07
N ILE A 317 26.02 4.96 -27.97
CA ILE A 317 25.13 5.32 -26.83
C ILE A 317 25.77 6.51 -26.16
N MET A 318 27.10 6.43 -26.06
CA MET A 318 27.95 7.55 -25.66
C MET A 318 27.87 8.74 -26.62
N ARG A 319 27.66 8.54 -27.92
CA ARG A 319 27.51 9.66 -28.89
C ARG A 319 26.07 10.19 -29.00
N GLY A 320 25.09 9.49 -28.44
CA GLY A 320 23.66 9.75 -28.53
C GLY A 320 23.06 10.11 -27.18
N GLU A 321 22.34 9.15 -26.58
CA GLU A 321 21.59 9.34 -25.33
C GLU A 321 22.43 10.00 -24.22
N LEU A 322 23.62 9.45 -23.95
CA LEU A 322 24.47 9.97 -22.89
C LEU A 322 25.05 11.34 -23.25
N PHE A 323 25.36 11.59 -24.54
CA PHE A 323 25.80 12.91 -24.98
C PHE A 323 24.71 13.96 -24.79
N ASP A 324 23.47 13.64 -25.11
CA ASP A 324 22.33 14.54 -25.00
C ASP A 324 21.98 14.88 -23.55
N VAL A 325 22.25 13.97 -22.61
CA VAL A 325 22.17 14.23 -21.17
C VAL A 325 23.35 15.07 -20.67
N VAL A 326 24.58 14.69 -21.06
CA VAL A 326 25.81 15.33 -20.57
C VAL A 326 25.95 16.76 -21.09
N LYS A 327 25.55 17.05 -22.33
CA LYS A 327 25.66 18.40 -22.93
C LYS A 327 24.76 19.46 -22.30
N GLN A 328 23.72 19.07 -21.54
CA GLN A 328 22.74 20.01 -20.97
C GLN A 328 23.37 21.00 -19.99
N THR A 329 24.49 20.66 -19.36
CA THR A 329 25.23 21.58 -18.48
C THR A 329 26.35 22.33 -19.19
N GLY A 330 26.51 22.16 -20.52
CA GLY A 330 27.64 22.71 -21.27
C GLY A 330 29.02 22.21 -20.79
N GLY A 331 29.05 21.15 -19.97
CA GLY A 331 30.26 20.70 -19.27
C GLY A 331 30.50 21.37 -17.90
N GLY A 332 29.58 22.20 -17.42
CA GLY A 332 29.61 22.76 -16.07
C GLY A 332 29.25 21.72 -15.00
N VAL A 333 29.83 21.88 -13.81
CA VAL A 333 29.52 21.09 -12.61
C VAL A 333 28.54 21.90 -11.75
N PHE A 334 27.38 21.31 -11.41
CA PHE A 334 26.32 21.88 -10.57
C PHE A 334 25.64 23.16 -11.08
N ASP A 335 24.52 22.97 -11.78
CA ASP A 335 23.42 23.93 -11.70
C ASP A 335 22.11 23.14 -11.69
N GLN A 336 21.23 23.45 -10.74
CA GLN A 336 19.86 22.96 -10.52
C GLN A 336 19.62 21.89 -9.44
N VAL A 337 18.66 22.22 -8.56
CA VAL A 337 18.07 21.37 -7.50
C VAL A 337 16.73 20.81 -8.01
N PRO A 338 16.53 19.47 -8.13
CA PRO A 338 15.25 18.92 -8.58
C PRO A 338 14.37 18.35 -7.44
N ARG A 339 13.05 18.51 -7.61
CA ARG A 339 12.00 17.75 -6.89
C ARG A 339 11.64 16.50 -7.71
N ALA A 340 11.66 15.31 -7.10
CA ALA A 340 11.25 14.06 -7.75
C ALA A 340 9.91 13.55 -7.18
N GLY A 341 8.96 13.21 -8.08
CA GLY A 341 7.73 12.51 -7.75
C GLY A 341 7.60 11.27 -8.63
N TYR A 342 7.39 10.11 -7.99
CA TYR A 342 6.93 8.88 -8.62
C TYR A 342 5.39 8.85 -8.54
N LEU A 343 4.72 8.55 -9.65
CA LEU A 343 3.28 8.24 -9.69
C LEU A 343 3.14 6.75 -9.97
N ASP A 344 2.80 5.98 -8.94
CA ASP A 344 2.11 4.71 -9.10
C ASP A 344 0.60 4.98 -9.31
N GLY A 345 -0.11 4.00 -9.87
CA GLY A 345 -1.47 4.18 -10.39
C GLY A 345 -2.48 4.55 -9.29
N LEU A 346 -3.22 5.63 -9.49
CA LEU A 346 -4.27 6.06 -8.55
C LEU A 346 -5.49 5.13 -8.63
N LEU A 347 -5.92 4.59 -7.49
CA LEU A 347 -7.28 4.08 -7.32
C LEU A 347 -8.23 5.24 -6.99
N PHE A 348 -9.41 5.24 -7.64
CA PHE A 348 -10.49 6.18 -7.36
C PHE A 348 -11.69 5.42 -6.77
N LEU A 349 -12.21 5.91 -5.63
CA LEU A 349 -13.52 5.47 -5.14
C LEU A 349 -14.63 6.21 -5.90
N VAL A 350 -15.49 5.45 -6.57
CA VAL A 350 -16.71 5.97 -7.17
C VAL A 350 -17.84 5.83 -6.15
N PRO A 351 -18.65 6.88 -5.89
CA PRO A 351 -19.81 6.77 -5.01
C PRO A 351 -20.77 5.66 -5.47
N SER A 352 -21.43 5.01 -4.51
CA SER A 352 -22.56 4.12 -4.78
C SER A 352 -23.62 4.90 -5.58
N MET A 353 -24.06 4.32 -6.68
CA MET A 353 -24.92 4.96 -7.66
C MET A 353 -26.37 4.54 -7.40
N GLU A 354 -27.22 5.49 -6.97
CA GLU A 354 -28.66 5.22 -6.87
C GLU A 354 -29.27 5.04 -8.26
N ALA A 355 -30.06 3.96 -8.42
CA ALA A 355 -30.80 3.67 -9.63
C ALA A 355 -31.62 4.89 -10.08
N GLY A 356 -31.32 5.42 -11.26
CA GLY A 356 -32.01 6.56 -11.87
C GLY A 356 -31.22 7.87 -11.92
N THR A 357 -30.14 8.02 -11.14
CA THR A 357 -29.25 9.18 -11.25
C THR A 357 -28.18 8.95 -12.33
N LYS A 358 -27.93 9.96 -13.18
CA LYS A 358 -26.91 9.93 -14.24
C LYS A 358 -25.77 10.93 -14.01
N PRO A 359 -25.09 10.94 -12.84
CA PRO A 359 -23.95 11.82 -12.61
C PRO A 359 -22.78 11.47 -13.54
N THR A 360 -22.03 12.52 -13.86
CA THR A 360 -20.75 12.42 -14.58
C THR A 360 -19.64 12.07 -13.59
N ILE A 361 -18.91 10.99 -13.87
CA ILE A 361 -17.73 10.56 -13.12
C ILE A 361 -16.50 11.24 -13.74
N SER A 362 -15.67 11.86 -12.92
CA SER A 362 -14.40 12.47 -13.34
C SER A 362 -13.21 11.70 -12.76
N LEU A 363 -12.29 11.29 -13.62
CA LEU A 363 -11.03 10.61 -13.27
C LEU A 363 -9.83 11.58 -13.37
N GLY A 364 -10.09 12.88 -13.18
CA GLY A 364 -9.07 13.93 -13.26
C GLY A 364 -8.46 14.02 -14.65
N LYS A 365 -7.14 13.80 -14.77
CA LYS A 365 -6.40 13.91 -16.03
C LYS A 365 -6.81 12.87 -17.08
N LEU A 366 -7.48 11.79 -16.68
CA LEU A 366 -7.89 10.72 -17.60
C LEU A 366 -9.13 11.13 -18.42
N GLY A 367 -10.02 11.96 -17.87
CA GLY A 367 -11.25 12.41 -18.53
C GLY A 367 -12.48 12.21 -17.64
N SER A 368 -13.66 12.44 -18.22
CA SER A 368 -14.94 12.32 -17.52
C SER A 368 -16.02 11.67 -18.39
N PHE A 369 -16.79 10.75 -17.82
CA PHE A 369 -17.82 9.99 -18.53
C PHE A 369 -19.09 9.87 -17.68
N PRO A 370 -20.27 9.69 -18.29
CA PRO A 370 -21.50 9.51 -17.54
C PRO A 370 -21.59 8.08 -17.00
N SER A 371 -21.98 7.96 -15.74
CA SER A 371 -22.10 6.70 -15.00
C SER A 371 -22.92 5.61 -15.69
N ASN A 372 -23.93 5.96 -16.49
CA ASN A 372 -24.74 4.99 -17.23
C ASN A 372 -23.94 4.13 -18.24
N LEU A 373 -22.73 4.53 -18.62
CA LEU A 373 -21.88 3.71 -19.50
C LEU A 373 -21.31 2.46 -18.82
N ILE A 374 -21.33 2.42 -17.48
CA ILE A 374 -20.71 1.37 -16.67
C ILE A 374 -21.70 0.59 -15.79
N ILE A 375 -22.94 1.06 -15.66
CA ILE A 375 -24.00 0.39 -14.91
C ILE A 375 -24.38 -0.93 -15.61
N GLU A 376 -24.77 -1.95 -14.82
CA GLU A 376 -25.15 -3.31 -15.28
C GLU A 376 -24.05 -4.05 -16.06
N ARG A 377 -22.80 -3.59 -15.98
CA ARG A 377 -21.65 -4.29 -16.55
C ARG A 377 -20.91 -5.09 -15.49
N PRO A 378 -20.35 -6.25 -15.85
CA PRO A 378 -19.50 -7.02 -14.94
C PRO A 378 -18.32 -6.19 -14.40
N PHE A 379 -17.92 -6.49 -13.16
CA PHE A 379 -16.65 -6.03 -12.63
C PHE A 379 -15.46 -6.62 -13.40
N HIS A 380 -14.28 -6.03 -13.20
CA HIS A 380 -13.01 -6.40 -13.84
C HIS A 380 -12.94 -6.16 -15.35
N ILE A 381 -13.95 -5.51 -15.93
CA ILE A 381 -13.88 -5.00 -17.29
C ILE A 381 -12.96 -3.77 -17.32
N THR A 382 -12.03 -3.78 -18.28
CA THR A 382 -11.17 -2.63 -18.56
C THR A 382 -11.83 -1.75 -19.62
N TYR A 383 -11.96 -0.47 -19.31
CA TYR A 383 -12.48 0.54 -20.21
C TYR A 383 -11.34 1.44 -20.68
N GLU A 384 -11.36 1.80 -21.95
CA GLU A 384 -10.55 2.84 -22.56
C GLU A 384 -11.42 4.07 -22.80
N ILE A 385 -10.93 5.23 -22.36
CA ILE A 385 -11.64 6.50 -22.51
C ILE A 385 -11.41 7.03 -23.93
N GLN A 386 -12.50 7.18 -24.67
CA GLN A 386 -12.53 7.72 -26.02
C GLN A 386 -12.92 9.21 -26.03
N ASP A 387 -12.74 9.84 -27.17
CA ASP A 387 -13.22 11.20 -27.39
C ASP A 387 -14.73 11.35 -27.29
N ARG A 388 -15.11 12.58 -26.94
CA ARG A 388 -16.47 13.06 -27.11
C ARG A 388 -16.80 13.17 -28.60
N ARG A 389 -18.01 12.81 -29.00
CA ARG A 389 -18.51 13.13 -30.36
C ARG A 389 -18.88 14.60 -30.46
N ASP A 390 -18.97 15.11 -31.68
CA ASP A 390 -19.47 16.47 -31.91
C ASP A 390 -20.87 16.63 -31.32
N GLY A 391 -21.02 17.58 -30.39
CA GLY A 391 -22.26 17.83 -29.64
C GLY A 391 -22.36 17.12 -28.28
N GLU A 392 -21.47 16.19 -27.93
CA GLU A 392 -21.42 15.55 -26.60
C GLU A 392 -20.51 16.33 -25.65
N ASN A 393 -20.90 16.45 -24.37
CA ASN A 393 -20.10 17.12 -23.32
C ASN A 393 -19.30 16.14 -22.44
N PHE A 394 -19.24 14.86 -22.81
CA PHE A 394 -18.61 13.80 -22.04
C PHE A 394 -17.78 12.85 -22.93
N ASN A 395 -16.82 12.14 -22.32
CA ASN A 395 -16.03 11.11 -23.00
C ASN A 395 -16.80 9.78 -23.10
N ARG A 396 -16.62 9.06 -24.21
CA ARG A 396 -17.16 7.72 -24.40
C ARG A 396 -16.21 6.64 -23.85
N LEU A 397 -16.72 5.42 -23.71
CA LEU A 397 -15.96 4.28 -23.21
C LEU A 397 -15.96 3.12 -24.21
N ARG A 398 -14.78 2.56 -24.48
CA ARG A 398 -14.58 1.32 -25.23
C ARG A 398 -14.20 0.21 -24.25
N VAL A 399 -14.87 -0.94 -24.34
CA VAL A 399 -14.44 -2.14 -23.61
C VAL A 399 -13.21 -2.72 -24.28
N VAL A 400 -12.15 -2.94 -23.50
CA VAL A 400 -10.90 -3.55 -23.96
C VAL A 400 -10.97 -5.05 -23.70
N SER A 401 -10.75 -5.87 -24.73
CA SER A 401 -10.79 -7.33 -24.60
C SER A 401 -9.60 -7.85 -23.79
N THR A 402 -9.78 -8.98 -23.12
CA THR A 402 -8.72 -9.66 -22.37
C THR A 402 -7.53 -10.01 -23.26
N SER A 403 -7.79 -10.40 -24.52
CA SER A 403 -6.75 -10.63 -25.52
C SER A 403 -5.94 -9.37 -25.82
N GLU A 404 -6.56 -8.19 -25.91
CA GLU A 404 -5.86 -6.92 -26.12
C GLU A 404 -5.02 -6.51 -24.88
N ILE A 405 -5.51 -6.81 -23.67
CA ILE A 405 -4.78 -6.52 -22.42
C ILE A 405 -3.53 -7.39 -22.29
N HIS A 406 -3.63 -8.67 -22.65
CA HIS A 406 -2.55 -9.66 -22.50
C HIS A 406 -1.81 -9.98 -23.79
N ALA A 407 -2.06 -9.25 -24.88
CA ALA A 407 -1.44 -9.50 -26.20
C ALA A 407 0.09 -9.63 -26.11
N ASP A 408 0.74 -8.75 -25.35
CA ASP A 408 2.20 -8.78 -25.20
C ASP A 408 2.69 -9.99 -24.38
N ALA A 409 1.91 -10.48 -23.41
CA ALA A 409 2.26 -11.67 -22.62
C ALA A 409 2.01 -12.98 -23.39
N LEU A 410 0.97 -13.02 -24.22
CA LEU A 410 0.66 -14.14 -25.10
C LEU A 410 1.66 -14.26 -26.25
N ALA A 411 2.11 -13.13 -26.81
CA ALA A 411 3.16 -13.09 -27.81
C ALA A 411 4.47 -13.69 -27.27
N ASP A 412 4.83 -13.40 -26.01
CA ASP A 412 6.00 -13.99 -25.36
C ASP A 412 5.88 -15.53 -25.19
N LEU A 413 4.69 -16.04 -24.83
CA LEU A 413 4.44 -17.49 -24.71
C LEU A 413 4.52 -18.21 -26.05
N ASN A 414 3.91 -17.63 -27.09
CA ASN A 414 3.92 -18.22 -28.43
C ASN A 414 5.34 -18.25 -29.01
N ALA A 415 6.14 -17.20 -28.77
CA ALA A 415 7.55 -17.16 -29.16
C ALA A 415 8.38 -18.23 -28.44
N GLN A 416 8.10 -18.53 -27.17
CA GLN A 416 8.78 -19.61 -26.42
C GLN A 416 8.39 -21.01 -26.91
N ASN A 417 7.10 -21.26 -27.20
CA ASN A 417 6.64 -22.56 -27.68
C ASN A 417 7.15 -22.90 -29.09
N THR A 418 7.36 -21.89 -29.95
CA THR A 418 7.95 -22.11 -31.28
C THR A 418 9.46 -22.38 -31.25
N GLU A 419 10.15 -22.15 -30.13
CA GLU A 419 11.56 -22.52 -29.96
C GLU A 419 11.75 -24.00 -29.61
N GLU A 420 10.71 -24.70 -29.11
CA GLU A 420 10.77 -26.12 -28.74
C GLU A 420 10.35 -27.08 -29.88
N GLU A 421 9.45 -26.67 -30.78
CA GLU A 421 9.01 -27.46 -31.93
C GLU A 421 9.56 -26.90 -33.25
N GLY A 422 10.78 -27.30 -33.60
CA GLY A 422 11.45 -26.85 -34.82
C GLY A 422 10.63 -27.08 -36.09
N THR A 423 9.91 -26.06 -36.57
CA THR A 423 9.26 -26.04 -37.89
C THR A 423 9.07 -24.62 -38.46
N THR A 424 8.86 -24.56 -39.77
CA THR A 424 9.08 -23.44 -40.71
C THR A 424 8.07 -22.28 -40.68
N LEU A 425 8.56 -21.13 -41.19
CA LEU A 425 8.11 -19.73 -41.10
C LEU A 425 6.68 -19.34 -41.54
N GLU A 426 5.79 -20.25 -41.95
CA GLU A 426 4.49 -19.87 -42.54
C GLU A 426 3.28 -20.01 -41.58
N ASN A 427 3.40 -20.75 -40.48
CA ASN A 427 2.25 -21.08 -39.62
C ASN A 427 2.04 -20.14 -38.41
N VAL A 428 2.83 -19.06 -38.27
CA VAL A 428 2.74 -18.12 -37.13
C VAL A 428 1.74 -16.98 -37.38
N ILE A 429 1.15 -16.90 -38.58
CA ILE A 429 0.20 -15.86 -38.99
C ILE A 429 -1.23 -16.41 -38.94
N ALA A 430 -1.78 -16.58 -37.74
CA ALA A 430 -3.22 -16.70 -37.54
C ALA A 430 -3.56 -16.35 -36.08
N ALA A 431 -3.54 -15.06 -35.75
CA ALA A 431 -4.38 -14.57 -34.67
C ALA A 431 -5.83 -14.53 -35.18
N PRO A 432 -6.84 -14.97 -34.40
CA PRO A 432 -8.22 -14.95 -34.82
C PRO A 432 -8.68 -13.51 -35.07
N ASP A 433 -9.45 -13.31 -36.14
CA ASP A 433 -10.00 -12.03 -36.59
C ASP A 433 -10.49 -11.16 -35.42
N GLY A 434 -9.90 -9.95 -35.28
CA GLY A 434 -10.37 -8.92 -34.35
C GLY A 434 -9.36 -8.42 -33.30
N ALA A 435 -8.13 -8.93 -33.26
CA ALA A 435 -7.06 -8.34 -32.46
C ALA A 435 -6.31 -7.24 -33.25
N GLU A 436 -6.82 -6.00 -33.22
CA GLU A 436 -6.00 -4.85 -33.64
C GLU A 436 -4.75 -4.80 -32.75
N PHE A 437 -3.57 -5.08 -33.33
CA PHE A 437 -2.37 -4.24 -33.34
C PHE A 437 -1.19 -5.04 -33.91
N GLU A 438 -1.30 -5.47 -35.16
CA GLU A 438 -0.14 -5.65 -36.02
C GLU A 438 0.15 -4.32 -36.73
N LEU A 439 1.34 -3.75 -36.52
CA LEU A 439 1.82 -2.63 -37.32
C LEU A 439 2.23 -3.18 -38.68
N VAL A 440 1.25 -3.29 -39.57
CA VAL A 440 1.46 -3.46 -41.00
C VAL A 440 1.59 -2.06 -41.59
N ASP A 441 2.69 -1.79 -42.27
CA ASP A 441 2.85 -0.56 -43.02
C ASP A 441 1.73 -0.45 -44.08
N GLN A 442 0.93 0.61 -44.03
CA GLN A 442 -0.24 0.78 -44.90
C GLN A 442 0.13 0.90 -46.39
N GLU A 443 1.38 1.24 -46.72
CA GLU A 443 1.85 1.29 -48.10
C GLU A 443 2.49 -0.02 -48.60
N SER A 444 3.06 -0.86 -47.72
CA SER A 444 3.89 -2.01 -48.13
C SER A 444 3.43 -3.39 -47.64
N GLY A 445 2.48 -3.48 -46.71
CA GLY A 445 1.91 -4.76 -46.28
C GLY A 445 2.84 -5.67 -45.45
N ASN A 446 4.03 -5.19 -45.05
CA ASN A 446 5.04 -6.00 -44.38
C ASN A 446 5.06 -5.80 -42.85
N VAL A 447 5.38 -6.89 -42.12
CA VAL A 447 5.53 -6.94 -40.65
C VAL A 447 6.86 -6.30 -40.22
N VAL A 448 6.82 -5.38 -39.26
CA VAL A 448 7.91 -4.41 -38.99
C VAL A 448 9.01 -4.87 -38.03
N ALA A 449 8.94 -6.03 -37.33
CA ALA A 449 10.08 -6.46 -36.50
C ALA A 449 10.18 -7.96 -36.17
N HIS A 450 11.32 -8.57 -36.53
CA HIS A 450 11.93 -9.71 -35.84
C HIS A 450 13.44 -9.46 -35.75
N SER A 451 14.04 -9.53 -34.55
CA SER A 451 15.50 -9.57 -34.39
C SER A 451 15.96 -10.77 -33.59
N ARG A 452 16.96 -11.46 -34.14
CA ARG A 452 17.76 -12.52 -33.51
C ARG A 452 19.19 -12.03 -33.17
N ARG A 453 19.41 -10.73 -32.92
CA ARG A 453 20.76 -10.17 -32.68
C ARG A 453 20.82 -9.29 -31.42
N GLU A 454 21.78 -9.59 -30.54
CA GLU A 454 22.14 -8.87 -29.31
C GLU A 454 22.89 -7.53 -29.56
N ILE A 455 22.62 -6.83 -30.65
CA ILE A 455 23.34 -5.59 -30.99
C ILE A 455 22.33 -4.49 -31.29
N ILE A 456 22.07 -3.67 -30.28
CA ILE A 456 21.34 -2.40 -30.40
C ILE A 456 22.28 -1.41 -31.10
N ASP A 457 21.86 -0.94 -32.27
CA ASP A 457 22.51 0.02 -33.16
C ASP A 457 22.24 1.44 -32.75
N ASP A 458 23.27 2.20 -33.06
CA ASP A 458 23.79 3.16 -32.14
C ASP A 458 22.95 4.48 -32.14
N ALA A 459 22.21 4.59 -33.24
CA ALA A 459 21.47 5.73 -33.70
C ALA A 459 19.99 5.62 -33.30
N ALA A 460 19.65 4.64 -32.45
CA ALA A 460 18.38 4.44 -31.76
C ALA A 460 17.91 5.73 -31.08
N ARG A 461 17.20 6.58 -31.81
CA ARG A 461 16.66 7.84 -31.32
C ARG A 461 15.18 7.81 -31.57
N GLN A 462 14.45 8.30 -30.58
CA GLN A 462 13.11 8.76 -30.81
C GLN A 462 13.22 10.03 -31.66
N THR A 463 12.86 9.96 -32.93
CA THR A 463 12.93 11.14 -33.83
C THR A 463 11.77 12.11 -33.61
N LEU A 464 10.69 11.65 -32.95
CA LEU A 464 9.57 12.48 -32.55
C LEU A 464 9.96 13.39 -31.38
N THR A 465 9.88 14.71 -31.59
CA THR A 465 10.24 15.73 -30.60
C THR A 465 9.20 15.87 -29.49
N ALA A 466 9.58 16.51 -28.37
CA ALA A 466 8.64 16.77 -27.28
C ALA A 466 7.51 17.71 -27.71
N GLU A 467 7.79 18.71 -28.53
CA GLU A 467 6.79 19.63 -29.08
C GLU A 467 5.77 18.90 -29.96
N GLU A 468 6.23 18.00 -30.85
CA GLU A 468 5.34 17.16 -31.66
C GLU A 468 4.50 16.22 -30.78
N ILE A 469 5.07 15.64 -29.73
CA ILE A 469 4.32 14.83 -28.76
C ILE A 469 3.25 15.66 -28.05
N GLU A 470 3.57 16.90 -27.65
CA GLU A 470 2.59 17.81 -27.04
C GLU A 470 1.51 18.23 -28.03
N GLN A 471 1.86 18.47 -29.30
CA GLN A 471 0.87 18.73 -30.36
C GLN A 471 -0.05 17.52 -30.58
N LEU A 472 0.49 16.31 -30.59
CA LEU A 472 -0.31 15.08 -30.69
C LEU A 472 -1.21 14.87 -29.46
N LYS A 473 -0.79 15.32 -28.27
CA LYS A 473 -1.62 15.31 -27.05
C LYS A 473 -2.68 16.41 -27.02
N GLN A 474 -2.47 17.52 -27.72
CA GLN A 474 -3.47 18.57 -27.89
C GLN A 474 -4.58 18.12 -28.84
N GLY A 475 -4.33 17.10 -29.65
CA GLY A 475 -5.35 16.31 -30.31
C GLY A 475 -6.18 15.50 -29.31
N ASN A 476 -7.43 15.26 -29.71
CA ASN A 476 -8.38 14.24 -29.25
C ASN A 476 -7.80 13.12 -28.33
N THR A 477 -8.54 12.81 -27.26
CA THR A 477 -8.35 11.73 -26.25
C THR A 477 -7.88 10.37 -26.83
N ASP A 478 -8.28 10.01 -28.05
CA ASP A 478 -7.89 8.77 -28.76
C ASP A 478 -6.50 8.83 -29.42
N ALA A 479 -5.81 9.98 -29.37
CA ALA A 479 -4.46 10.15 -29.93
C ALA A 479 -3.42 9.24 -29.26
N GLY A 480 -3.72 8.60 -28.12
CA GLY A 480 -2.77 7.73 -27.42
C GLY A 480 -2.25 6.57 -28.28
N LYS A 481 -3.11 5.95 -29.09
CA LYS A 481 -2.73 4.86 -30.01
C LYS A 481 -1.85 5.38 -31.15
N GLU A 482 -2.25 6.51 -31.74
CA GLU A 482 -1.50 7.16 -32.81
C GLU A 482 -0.12 7.65 -32.32
N ILE A 483 -0.05 8.20 -31.11
CA ILE A 483 1.19 8.59 -30.45
C ILE A 483 2.08 7.36 -30.28
N ILE A 484 1.55 6.24 -29.80
CA ILE A 484 2.34 5.01 -29.62
C ILE A 484 2.83 4.47 -30.97
N ALA A 485 1.96 4.40 -31.98
CA ALA A 485 2.31 3.96 -33.33
C ALA A 485 3.40 4.86 -33.93
N LYS A 486 3.21 6.19 -33.88
CA LYS A 486 4.22 7.16 -34.30
C LYS A 486 5.52 6.94 -33.54
N LEU A 487 5.48 6.88 -32.20
CA LEU A 487 6.66 6.62 -31.36
C LEU A 487 7.37 5.31 -31.69
N LEU A 488 6.66 4.27 -32.12
CA LEU A 488 7.24 2.99 -32.54
C LEU A 488 7.89 3.10 -33.93
N LEU A 489 7.20 3.71 -34.90
CA LEU A 489 7.69 3.92 -36.26
C LEU A 489 8.88 4.89 -36.33
N SER A 490 8.86 5.93 -35.49
CA SER A 490 9.90 6.95 -35.38
C SER A 490 11.07 6.51 -34.48
N HIS A 491 11.06 5.26 -34.02
CA HIS A 491 12.15 4.68 -33.25
C HIS A 491 13.11 3.94 -34.18
N THR A 492 14.24 4.57 -34.48
CA THR A 492 15.21 4.14 -35.53
C THR A 492 15.89 2.78 -35.31
N ALA A 493 15.73 2.17 -34.14
CA ALA A 493 16.32 0.88 -33.76
C ALA A 493 15.30 -0.02 -33.03
N ILE A 494 14.02 0.12 -33.36
CA ILE A 494 12.96 -0.65 -32.69
C ILE A 494 13.10 -2.14 -32.99
N ASP A 495 13.56 -2.45 -34.20
CA ASP A 495 13.87 -3.78 -34.72
C ASP A 495 14.97 -4.48 -33.93
N GLN A 496 15.92 -3.76 -33.34
CA GLN A 496 17.05 -4.34 -32.61
C GLN A 496 16.77 -4.64 -31.13
N LYS A 497 15.60 -4.25 -30.63
CA LYS A 497 15.20 -4.61 -29.27
C LYS A 497 14.91 -6.10 -29.19
N THR A 498 15.34 -6.72 -28.10
CA THR A 498 14.84 -8.06 -27.75
C THR A 498 13.32 -8.00 -27.57
N ALA A 499 12.63 -9.14 -27.79
CA ALA A 499 11.18 -9.23 -27.58
C ALA A 499 10.75 -8.65 -26.23
N PHE A 500 11.47 -8.98 -25.15
CA PHE A 500 11.20 -8.45 -23.81
C PHE A 500 11.41 -6.93 -23.69
N SER A 501 12.43 -6.38 -24.35
CA SER A 501 12.70 -4.94 -24.34
C SER A 501 11.67 -4.16 -25.14
N LEU A 502 11.20 -4.74 -26.26
CA LEU A 502 10.11 -4.19 -27.07
C LEU A 502 8.79 -4.20 -26.30
N ALA A 503 8.43 -5.34 -25.70
CA ALA A 503 7.23 -5.48 -24.87
C ALA A 503 7.26 -4.51 -23.67
N LYS A 504 8.40 -4.39 -22.97
CA LYS A 504 8.58 -3.41 -21.88
C LYS A 504 8.40 -1.97 -22.38
N TYR A 505 8.94 -1.64 -23.54
CA TYR A 505 8.80 -0.31 -24.14
C TYR A 505 7.34 -0.02 -24.49
N LYS A 506 6.66 -0.94 -25.18
CA LYS A 506 5.26 -0.83 -25.56
C LYS A 506 4.35 -0.69 -24.34
N LEU A 507 4.56 -1.49 -23.30
CA LEU A 507 3.80 -1.41 -22.05
C LEU A 507 3.99 -0.04 -21.36
N LEU A 508 5.22 0.49 -21.32
CA LEU A 508 5.50 1.81 -20.75
C LEU A 508 4.78 2.93 -21.52
N LYS A 509 4.79 2.88 -22.85
CA LYS A 509 4.11 3.88 -23.68
C LYS A 509 2.59 3.74 -23.58
N THR A 510 2.08 2.51 -23.58
CA THR A 510 0.66 2.20 -23.34
C THR A 510 0.20 2.77 -22.01
N LYS A 511 0.90 2.49 -20.90
CA LYS A 511 0.57 3.04 -19.57
C LYS A 511 0.60 4.57 -19.52
N LYS A 512 1.43 5.22 -20.34
CA LYS A 512 1.59 6.67 -20.37
C LYS A 512 0.54 7.38 -21.23
N TYR A 513 0.18 6.82 -22.39
CA TYR A 513 -0.62 7.50 -23.40
C TYR A 513 -2.03 6.92 -23.57
N ILE A 514 -2.24 5.65 -23.25
CA ILE A 514 -3.56 5.03 -23.28
C ILE A 514 -4.24 5.23 -21.92
N ARG A 515 -5.45 5.79 -21.97
CA ARG A 515 -6.25 6.12 -20.79
C ARG A 515 -7.20 4.97 -20.49
N ARG A 516 -6.72 3.98 -19.74
CA ARG A 516 -7.52 2.84 -19.30
C ARG A 516 -7.81 2.89 -17.81
N PHE A 517 -8.97 2.38 -17.43
CA PHE A 517 -9.34 2.11 -16.03
C PHE A 517 -10.12 0.80 -15.94
N MET A 518 -10.14 0.20 -14.76
CA MET A 518 -10.91 -1.00 -14.47
C MET A 518 -11.82 -0.72 -13.27
N ILE A 519 -13.03 -1.23 -13.32
CA ILE A 519 -13.96 -1.15 -12.19
C ILE A 519 -13.83 -2.44 -11.39
N GLN A 520 -13.60 -2.32 -10.10
CA GLN A 520 -13.47 -3.44 -9.16
C GLN A 520 -14.63 -3.41 -8.16
N PRO A 521 -15.04 -4.56 -7.61
CA PRO A 521 -15.95 -4.58 -6.48
C PRO A 521 -15.30 -3.87 -5.29
N LEU A 522 -16.11 -3.19 -4.47
CA LEU A 522 -15.63 -2.58 -3.25
C LEU A 522 -15.91 -3.52 -2.08
N ASP A 523 -14.90 -4.31 -1.73
CA ASP A 523 -14.85 -5.13 -0.52
C ASP A 523 -14.00 -4.43 0.58
N PRO A 524 -14.08 -4.86 1.85
CA PRO A 524 -13.25 -4.37 2.95
C PRO A 524 -11.74 -4.42 2.68
N LEU A 525 -11.21 -5.47 2.05
CA LEU A 525 -9.77 -5.57 1.73
C LEU A 525 -9.36 -4.50 0.71
N THR A 526 -10.14 -4.33 -0.34
CA THR A 526 -9.94 -3.32 -1.39
C THR A 526 -10.06 -1.90 -0.82
N LEU A 527 -11.04 -1.65 0.05
CA LEU A 527 -11.17 -0.37 0.75
C LEU A 527 -9.98 -0.11 1.68
N GLY A 528 -9.58 -1.11 2.46
CA GLY A 528 -8.42 -1.05 3.36
C GLY A 528 -7.14 -0.75 2.61
N LYS A 529 -6.90 -1.44 1.49
CA LYS A 529 -5.78 -1.19 0.58
C LYS A 529 -5.79 0.25 0.06
N TRP A 530 -6.93 0.75 -0.42
CA TRP A 530 -7.03 2.13 -0.91
C TRP A 530 -6.75 3.15 0.19
N LEU A 531 -7.30 2.92 1.40
CA LEU A 531 -7.04 3.78 2.56
C LEU A 531 -5.55 3.78 2.92
N LEU A 532 -4.91 2.61 2.83
CA LEU A 532 -3.48 2.42 3.09
C LEU A 532 -2.64 3.14 2.02
N GLU A 533 -2.79 2.77 0.75
CA GLU A 533 -1.93 3.18 -0.37
C GLU A 533 -2.16 4.63 -0.83
N GLU A 534 -3.42 5.08 -0.94
CA GLU A 534 -3.77 6.33 -1.63
C GLU A 534 -4.27 7.46 -0.72
N LYS A 535 -4.77 7.14 0.50
CA LYS A 535 -5.40 8.12 1.38
C LYS A 535 -4.63 8.37 2.67
N ASP A 536 -4.99 7.68 3.74
CA ASP A 536 -4.51 7.95 5.09
C ASP A 536 -4.46 6.64 5.87
N ALA A 537 -3.28 6.04 5.86
CA ALA A 537 -3.04 4.77 6.52
C ALA A 537 -3.15 4.83 8.05
N GLY A 538 -2.94 6.00 8.66
CA GLY A 538 -3.09 6.17 10.10
C GLY A 538 -4.52 5.88 10.56
N LYS A 539 -5.53 6.18 9.74
CA LYS A 539 -6.95 5.94 10.06
C LYS A 539 -7.34 4.47 10.16
N VAL A 540 -6.55 3.60 9.54
CA VAL A 540 -6.77 2.14 9.57
C VAL A 540 -5.67 1.45 10.35
N LEU A 541 -4.98 2.19 11.22
CA LEU A 541 -3.88 1.68 12.03
C LEU A 541 -2.81 0.96 11.18
N GLU A 542 -2.50 1.47 9.99
CA GLU A 542 -1.58 0.86 9.00
C GLU A 542 -1.87 -0.64 8.75
N MET A 543 -3.10 -1.09 8.98
CA MET A 543 -3.48 -2.50 8.86
C MET A 543 -3.44 -2.93 7.41
N ARG A 544 -2.63 -3.96 7.13
CA ARG A 544 -2.46 -4.54 5.80
C ARG A 544 -3.54 -5.60 5.52
N GLU A 545 -3.73 -5.91 4.24
CA GLU A 545 -4.73 -6.88 3.77
C GLU A 545 -4.59 -8.24 4.49
N GLU A 546 -3.36 -8.74 4.62
CA GLU A 546 -3.06 -9.98 5.31
C GLU A 546 -3.38 -9.94 6.80
N MET A 547 -3.18 -8.79 7.46
CA MET A 547 -3.47 -8.61 8.88
C MET A 547 -4.97 -8.64 9.13
N MET A 548 -5.75 -7.98 8.28
CA MET A 548 -7.21 -8.00 8.36
C MET A 548 -7.76 -9.42 8.13
N GLY A 549 -7.21 -10.15 7.16
CA GLY A 549 -7.56 -11.55 6.92
C GLY A 549 -7.21 -12.47 8.09
N LEU A 550 -6.02 -12.31 8.68
CA LEU A 550 -5.58 -13.08 9.85
C LEU A 550 -6.42 -12.77 11.08
N LEU A 551 -6.71 -11.50 11.36
CA LEU A 551 -7.51 -11.07 12.50
C LEU A 551 -8.88 -11.77 12.51
N ASN A 552 -9.58 -11.74 11.37
CA ASN A 552 -10.87 -12.42 11.20
C ASN A 552 -10.77 -13.95 11.30
N SER A 553 -9.68 -14.54 10.80
CA SER A 553 -9.49 -16.00 10.80
C SER A 553 -9.18 -16.52 12.20
N TRP A 554 -8.31 -15.83 12.94
CA TRP A 554 -7.92 -16.22 14.29
C TRP A 554 -9.03 -16.01 15.30
N ALA A 555 -9.86 -14.98 15.15
CA ALA A 555 -11.07 -14.81 15.94
C ALA A 555 -12.22 -15.73 15.50
N ASN A 556 -11.97 -16.62 14.54
CA ASN A 556 -12.95 -17.55 13.97
C ASN A 556 -14.25 -16.83 13.60
N VAL A 557 -14.16 -15.72 12.87
CA VAL A 557 -15.34 -14.96 12.43
C VAL A 557 -15.97 -15.70 11.25
N HIS A 558 -17.23 -16.13 11.43
CA HIS A 558 -17.99 -16.89 10.44
C HIS A 558 -19.49 -16.66 10.61
N PHE A 559 -20.26 -17.11 9.61
CA PHE A 559 -21.72 -17.21 9.75
C PHE A 559 -22.08 -18.22 10.86
N GLY A 560 -22.82 -17.76 11.86
CA GLY A 560 -23.23 -18.50 13.06
C GLY A 560 -24.51 -19.31 12.93
N GLY A 561 -25.13 -19.36 11.75
CA GLY A 561 -26.38 -20.08 11.50
C GLY A 561 -27.59 -19.16 11.30
N VAL A 562 -28.73 -19.78 10.96
CA VAL A 562 -30.03 -19.12 10.84
C VAL A 562 -30.75 -19.22 12.19
N SER A 563 -31.51 -18.18 12.55
CA SER A 563 -32.32 -18.17 13.77
C SER A 563 -33.26 -19.39 13.85
N PRO A 564 -33.42 -20.02 15.02
CA PRO A 564 -34.44 -21.04 15.24
C PRO A 564 -35.89 -20.52 15.13
N THR A 565 -36.10 -19.21 15.31
CA THR A 565 -37.44 -18.59 15.31
C THR A 565 -37.46 -17.20 14.66
N ASP A 566 -38.53 -16.89 13.94
CA ASP A 566 -38.77 -15.56 13.31
C ASP A 566 -39.37 -14.50 14.26
N LYS A 567 -39.62 -14.85 15.53
CA LYS A 567 -40.28 -13.93 16.47
C LYS A 567 -39.28 -12.91 17.02
N PRO A 568 -39.52 -11.60 16.84
CA PRO A 568 -38.73 -10.55 17.47
C PRO A 568 -38.89 -10.62 18.99
N GLU A 569 -37.79 -10.52 19.74
CA GLU A 569 -37.83 -10.49 21.21
C GLU A 569 -38.57 -9.25 21.70
N THR A 570 -39.17 -9.29 22.89
CA THR A 570 -39.78 -8.12 23.53
C THR A 570 -39.01 -7.82 24.81
N VAL A 571 -38.47 -6.60 24.93
CA VAL A 571 -37.82 -6.13 26.15
C VAL A 571 -38.92 -5.84 27.16
N THR A 572 -39.10 -6.70 28.16
CA THR A 572 -40.00 -6.42 29.26
C THR A 572 -39.43 -5.31 30.16
N ILE A 573 -40.30 -4.57 30.84
CA ILE A 573 -39.93 -3.39 31.66
C ILE A 573 -38.97 -3.77 32.80
N ASP A 574 -38.98 -5.02 33.23
CA ASP A 574 -38.12 -5.60 34.27
C ASP A 574 -36.83 -6.25 33.74
N GLY A 575 -36.59 -6.23 32.43
CA GLY A 575 -35.42 -6.84 31.78
C GLY A 575 -35.50 -8.37 31.62
N SER A 576 -36.61 -9.00 32.01
CA SER A 576 -36.82 -10.46 31.90
C SER A 576 -37.49 -10.85 30.55
N GLY A 577 -36.72 -10.73 29.46
CA GLY A 577 -37.19 -11.09 28.12
C GLY A 577 -36.11 -11.61 27.16
N MET A 578 -34.92 -11.93 27.67
CA MET A 578 -33.77 -12.34 26.86
C MET A 578 -33.87 -13.81 26.46
N LEU A 579 -33.52 -14.12 25.20
CA LEU A 579 -33.33 -15.50 24.73
C LEU A 579 -32.47 -16.32 25.70
N ASP A 580 -32.77 -17.61 25.79
CA ASP A 580 -31.87 -18.55 26.44
C ASP A 580 -30.51 -18.52 25.72
N LYS A 581 -29.41 -18.64 26.46
CA LYS A 581 -28.05 -18.64 25.90
C LYS A 581 -27.87 -19.74 24.84
N SER A 582 -28.70 -20.78 24.86
CA SER A 582 -28.74 -21.87 23.89
C SER A 582 -29.30 -21.47 22.52
N GLU A 583 -30.05 -20.36 22.43
CA GLU A 583 -30.72 -19.88 21.21
C GLU A 583 -29.94 -18.76 20.49
N ILE A 584 -28.86 -18.25 21.12
CA ILE A 584 -28.01 -17.18 20.60
C ILE A 584 -26.79 -17.77 19.89
N GLY A 585 -26.75 -17.68 18.56
CA GLY A 585 -25.71 -18.26 17.71
C GLY A 585 -24.85 -17.23 16.99
N GLY A 586 -23.51 -17.36 17.07
CA GLY A 586 -22.56 -16.51 16.35
C GLY A 586 -22.66 -15.03 16.71
N ARG A 587 -22.16 -14.68 17.90
CA ARG A 587 -22.05 -13.30 18.37
C ARG A 587 -20.61 -12.98 18.71
N TRP A 588 -20.07 -11.88 18.18
CA TRP A 588 -18.69 -11.46 18.41
C TRP A 588 -18.63 -10.11 19.12
N LEU A 589 -17.64 -9.96 20.00
CA LEU A 589 -17.23 -8.66 20.51
C LEU A 589 -16.21 -8.03 19.59
N VAL A 590 -16.36 -6.73 19.35
CA VAL A 590 -15.44 -5.94 18.54
C VAL A 590 -15.05 -4.68 19.32
N VAL A 591 -13.76 -4.37 19.36
CA VAL A 591 -13.24 -3.09 19.83
C VAL A 591 -12.35 -2.54 18.72
N GLU A 592 -12.75 -1.47 18.06
CA GLU A 592 -11.98 -0.93 16.93
C GLU A 592 -11.91 0.59 16.86
N ASP A 593 -10.77 1.09 16.39
CA ASP A 593 -10.51 2.50 16.08
C ASP A 593 -10.27 2.73 14.58
N THR A 594 -10.64 1.77 13.72
CA THR A 594 -10.39 1.81 12.27
C THR A 594 -11.51 2.50 11.46
N GLY A 595 -12.46 3.14 12.14
CA GLY A 595 -13.57 3.86 11.52
C GLY A 595 -14.66 2.94 10.92
N GLY A 596 -14.74 1.69 11.36
CA GLY A 596 -15.68 0.69 10.86
C GLY A 596 -15.07 -0.31 9.87
N LEU A 597 -13.77 -0.26 9.58
CA LEU A 597 -13.14 -1.17 8.61
C LEU A 597 -13.13 -2.62 9.11
N VAL A 598 -12.72 -2.83 10.36
CA VAL A 598 -12.73 -4.17 10.98
C VAL A 598 -14.15 -4.70 11.13
N THR A 599 -15.09 -3.86 11.55
CA THR A 599 -16.53 -4.21 11.59
C THR A 599 -17.04 -4.61 10.21
N ALA A 600 -16.66 -3.89 9.15
CA ALA A 600 -17.05 -4.24 7.79
C ALA A 600 -16.50 -5.61 7.37
N ALA A 601 -15.21 -5.87 7.62
CA ALA A 601 -14.59 -7.16 7.30
C ALA A 601 -15.23 -8.33 8.05
N MET A 602 -15.57 -8.13 9.33
CA MET A 602 -16.30 -9.14 10.11
C MET A 602 -17.72 -9.36 9.58
N ALA A 603 -18.45 -8.27 9.30
CA ALA A 603 -19.79 -8.31 8.75
C ALA A 603 -19.85 -9.02 7.38
N GLU A 604 -18.83 -8.83 6.54
CA GLU A 604 -18.71 -9.50 5.25
C GLU A 604 -18.57 -11.02 5.44
N ARG A 605 -17.68 -11.45 6.35
CA ARG A 605 -17.46 -12.87 6.70
C ARG A 605 -18.70 -13.54 7.29
N MET A 606 -19.57 -12.74 7.90
CA MET A 606 -20.85 -13.19 8.47
C MET A 606 -22.02 -13.09 7.48
N GLY A 607 -21.82 -12.55 6.27
CA GLY A 607 -22.88 -12.40 5.26
C GLY A 607 -23.92 -11.32 5.59
N ILE A 608 -23.54 -10.31 6.38
CA ILE A 608 -24.44 -9.23 6.87
C ILE A 608 -23.97 -7.82 6.48
N LEU A 609 -22.93 -7.69 5.65
CA LEU A 609 -22.40 -6.39 5.22
C LEU A 609 -23.24 -5.72 4.13
N TYR A 610 -23.81 -6.50 3.22
CA TYR A 610 -24.52 -5.96 2.05
C TYR A 610 -26.04 -6.10 2.20
N PRO A 611 -26.84 -5.15 1.69
CA PRO A 611 -28.29 -5.33 1.56
C PRO A 611 -28.59 -6.56 0.69
N LYS A 612 -29.61 -7.35 1.05
CA LYS A 612 -30.10 -8.44 0.19
C LYS A 612 -30.95 -7.89 -0.94
N ASP A 613 -30.85 -8.48 -2.13
CA ASP A 613 -31.69 -8.07 -3.25
C ASP A 613 -33.17 -8.41 -2.97
N PRO A 614 -34.12 -7.53 -3.30
CA PRO A 614 -35.54 -7.79 -3.05
C PRO A 614 -36.05 -9.09 -3.69
N GLU A 615 -35.50 -9.45 -4.86
CA GLU A 615 -35.83 -10.68 -5.58
C GLU A 615 -35.29 -11.93 -4.88
N GLU A 616 -34.06 -11.88 -4.33
CA GLU A 616 -33.51 -12.97 -3.52
C GLU A 616 -34.27 -13.17 -2.20
N VAL A 617 -34.76 -12.09 -1.59
CA VAL A 617 -35.63 -12.18 -0.39
C VAL A 617 -36.93 -12.89 -0.74
N GLN A 618 -37.49 -12.61 -1.93
CA GLN A 618 -38.74 -13.20 -2.39
C GLN A 618 -38.58 -14.69 -2.77
N GLU A 619 -37.48 -15.06 -3.42
CA GLU A 619 -37.16 -16.48 -3.71
C GLU A 619 -36.92 -17.29 -2.44
N VAL A 620 -36.28 -16.71 -1.40
CA VAL A 620 -36.10 -17.37 -0.11
C VAL A 620 -37.43 -17.49 0.64
N GLU A 621 -38.29 -16.47 0.62
CA GLU A 621 -39.65 -16.53 1.18
C GLU A 621 -40.51 -17.60 0.47
N ASP A 622 -40.41 -17.70 -0.86
CA ASP A 622 -41.10 -18.71 -1.67
C ASP A 622 -40.51 -20.12 -1.48
N ALA A 623 -39.19 -20.26 -1.31
CA ALA A 623 -38.52 -21.54 -1.06
C ALA A 623 -38.68 -22.05 0.38
N THR A 624 -38.87 -21.14 1.36
CA THR A 624 -39.14 -21.49 2.76
C THR A 624 -40.63 -21.69 3.06
N GLY A 625 -41.51 -21.42 2.09
CA GLY A 625 -42.96 -21.58 2.24
C GLY A 625 -43.60 -20.60 3.22
N VAL A 626 -42.91 -19.51 3.56
CA VAL A 626 -43.35 -18.53 4.56
C VAL A 626 -44.11 -17.41 3.86
N GLY A 627 -45.36 -17.69 3.42
CA GLY A 627 -46.14 -16.64 2.76
C GLY A 627 -47.54 -16.97 2.23
N LYS A 628 -48.11 -18.16 2.45
CA LYS A 628 -49.49 -18.45 2.02
C LYS A 628 -50.29 -19.25 3.06
N GLU A 629 -50.81 -18.54 4.06
CA GLU A 629 -52.11 -18.92 4.63
C GLU A 629 -53.20 -18.19 3.83
N GLU A 630 -53.69 -18.82 2.75
CA GLU A 630 -55.03 -18.53 2.26
C GLU A 630 -55.96 -19.67 2.67
N ALA A 631 -57.04 -19.27 3.34
CA ALA A 631 -58.17 -20.11 3.67
C ALA A 631 -58.78 -20.72 2.40
N ASN A 632 -58.78 -22.05 2.28
CA ASN A 632 -59.90 -22.84 1.75
C ASN A 632 -59.67 -24.34 1.95
N GLY A 633 -60.75 -25.06 2.27
CA GLY A 633 -60.71 -26.41 2.82
C GLY A 633 -60.60 -27.58 1.82
N VAL A 634 -60.21 -28.73 2.42
CA VAL A 634 -60.58 -30.13 2.12
C VAL A 634 -59.94 -30.87 0.92
N LYS A 635 -58.93 -31.72 1.27
CA LYS A 635 -58.60 -33.15 0.87
C LYS A 635 -58.33 -33.53 -0.62
N PRO A 636 -57.69 -34.71 -0.92
CA PRO A 636 -56.28 -35.05 -0.72
C PRO A 636 -55.58 -35.72 -1.95
N ALA A 637 -54.24 -35.71 -1.95
CA ALA A 637 -53.30 -36.66 -2.59
C ALA A 637 -53.28 -36.86 -4.13
N GLU A 638 -52.08 -36.76 -4.74
CA GLU A 638 -51.44 -37.85 -5.51
C GLU A 638 -50.02 -37.47 -6.00
N ASN A 639 -49.15 -38.49 -5.98
CA ASN A 639 -47.83 -38.74 -6.63
C ASN A 639 -47.42 -37.80 -7.80
N THR A 640 -46.14 -37.53 -8.13
CA THR A 640 -45.03 -38.48 -8.36
C THR A 640 -43.74 -37.69 -8.71
N THR A 641 -42.59 -38.21 -8.27
CA THR A 641 -41.23 -38.21 -8.87
C THR A 641 -40.65 -36.98 -9.61
N ALA A 642 -39.47 -36.61 -9.12
CA ALA A 642 -38.41 -35.88 -9.81
C ALA A 642 -37.85 -36.63 -11.03
N THR A 643 -37.45 -35.88 -12.06
CA THR A 643 -36.34 -36.21 -12.96
C THR A 643 -35.64 -34.93 -13.40
N ILE A 644 -34.34 -34.90 -13.12
CA ILE A 644 -33.33 -34.01 -13.69
C ILE A 644 -33.11 -34.46 -15.14
N ASP A 645 -32.94 -33.54 -16.10
CA ASP A 645 -32.06 -33.80 -17.23
C ASP A 645 -31.48 -32.53 -17.87
N VAL A 646 -30.26 -32.73 -18.36
CA VAL A 646 -29.23 -31.81 -18.84
C VAL A 646 -29.24 -31.74 -20.39
N ALA A 647 -28.59 -30.70 -20.94
CA ALA A 647 -28.09 -30.51 -22.32
C ALA A 647 -28.90 -29.49 -23.15
N ALA A 648 -28.35 -28.35 -23.59
CA ALA A 648 -27.23 -28.07 -24.52
C ALA A 648 -27.65 -28.00 -26.00
N THR A 649 -26.88 -27.21 -26.78
CA THR A 649 -26.95 -26.93 -28.24
C THR A 649 -28.17 -26.15 -28.75
N GLU A 650 -28.14 -25.31 -29.78
CA GLU A 650 -27.16 -24.51 -30.55
C GLU A 650 -27.99 -23.87 -31.71
N GLN A 651 -27.65 -22.66 -32.16
CA GLN A 651 -27.92 -22.08 -33.51
C GLN A 651 -29.43 -21.88 -33.90
N THR A 652 -29.88 -20.83 -34.59
CA THR A 652 -29.38 -20.24 -35.83
C THR A 652 -30.08 -18.89 -36.09
N GLN A 653 -29.44 -18.08 -36.93
CA GLN A 653 -29.83 -16.78 -37.51
C GLN A 653 -31.25 -16.70 -38.08
N GLU A 654 -31.84 -15.48 -38.13
CA GLU A 654 -32.18 -14.83 -39.41
C GLU A 654 -32.64 -13.37 -39.24
N THR A 655 -32.55 -12.65 -40.35
CA THR A 655 -32.36 -11.22 -40.55
C THR A 655 -33.56 -10.62 -41.28
N SER A 656 -33.96 -9.37 -41.00
CA SER A 656 -34.53 -8.39 -41.97
C SER A 656 -34.98 -7.12 -41.23
N THR A 657 -34.30 -5.96 -41.30
CA THR A 657 -34.33 -4.89 -42.34
C THR A 657 -35.71 -4.26 -42.60
N GLU A 658 -35.88 -2.99 -42.21
CA GLU A 658 -36.02 -1.78 -43.09
C GLU A 658 -36.66 -0.62 -42.27
N THR A 659 -35.97 0.53 -42.09
CA THR A 659 -36.06 1.82 -42.85
C THR A 659 -37.48 2.43 -42.84
N ALA A 660 -37.79 3.72 -42.66
CA ALA A 660 -37.07 5.00 -42.74
C ALA A 660 -37.99 6.09 -42.07
N VAL A 661 -37.45 7.09 -41.37
CA VAL A 661 -37.34 8.51 -41.78
C VAL A 661 -38.66 9.29 -41.85
N GLN A 662 -38.86 10.31 -40.97
CA GLN A 662 -38.79 11.74 -41.32
C GLN A 662 -39.24 12.65 -40.14
N ASP A 663 -38.31 13.51 -39.71
CA ASP A 663 -38.50 14.83 -39.07
C ASP A 663 -39.20 15.80 -40.08
N PRO A 664 -39.61 17.07 -39.77
CA PRO A 664 -38.97 17.97 -38.80
C PRO A 664 -39.88 19.00 -38.07
N THR A 665 -39.19 19.89 -37.34
CA THR A 665 -39.42 21.35 -37.16
C THR A 665 -40.24 21.78 -35.93
N THR A 666 -39.58 22.22 -34.86
CA THR A 666 -39.30 23.65 -34.50
C THR A 666 -40.58 24.34 -33.99
N THR A 667 -40.68 24.83 -32.75
CA THR A 667 -40.02 26.03 -32.21
C THR A 667 -40.42 26.14 -30.72
N MET A 668 -39.50 26.52 -29.83
CA MET A 668 -39.85 27.05 -28.49
C MET A 668 -40.21 28.55 -28.61
N PRO A 669 -41.03 29.14 -27.73
CA PRO A 669 -40.47 29.71 -26.49
C PRO A 669 -41.39 29.73 -25.24
N GLU A 670 -40.70 29.79 -24.09
CA GLU A 670 -40.90 30.59 -22.87
C GLU A 670 -42.27 30.85 -22.18
N GLU A 671 -42.13 30.86 -20.85
CA GLU A 671 -42.82 31.68 -19.83
C GLU A 671 -44.14 31.23 -19.17
N ALA A 672 -43.97 30.78 -17.92
CA ALA A 672 -44.49 31.41 -16.70
C ALA A 672 -46.01 31.55 -16.44
N THR A 673 -46.43 30.79 -15.40
CA THR A 673 -47.29 31.17 -14.26
C THR A 673 -48.81 31.30 -14.41
N ALA A 674 -49.45 30.73 -13.36
CA ALA A 674 -50.73 31.09 -12.72
C ALA A 674 -52.03 30.40 -13.20
N ASP A 675 -52.42 29.40 -12.39
CA ASP A 675 -53.72 29.19 -11.74
C ASP A 675 -55.02 29.65 -12.45
N ALA A 676 -55.84 28.68 -12.86
CA ALA A 676 -57.30 28.72 -12.73
C ALA A 676 -57.91 27.33 -13.00
N THR A 677 -58.61 26.81 -11.99
CA THR A 677 -59.52 25.66 -12.04
C THR A 677 -60.68 25.85 -13.01
N MET A 678 -61.01 24.83 -13.83
CA MET A 678 -62.38 24.33 -14.09
C MET A 678 -62.37 22.99 -14.87
N THR A 679 -63.08 22.01 -14.27
CA THR A 679 -63.94 20.94 -14.84
C THR A 679 -63.44 19.92 -15.89
N ASN A 680 -63.45 18.64 -15.47
CA ASN A 680 -64.03 17.40 -16.08
C ASN A 680 -64.23 17.35 -17.61
N ASP A 681 -63.90 16.29 -18.35
CA ASP A 681 -63.97 14.84 -18.09
C ASP A 681 -63.02 14.05 -19.00
N GLY A 682 -62.58 12.87 -18.55
CA GLY A 682 -62.13 11.78 -19.42
C GLY A 682 -60.64 11.42 -19.34
N GLU A 683 -60.23 10.64 -18.33
CA GLU A 683 -58.92 9.99 -18.34
C GLU A 683 -59.06 8.48 -18.11
N THR A 684 -58.63 7.74 -19.13
CA THR A 684 -58.39 6.29 -19.11
C THR A 684 -57.35 5.97 -18.04
N THR A 685 -57.75 5.10 -17.11
CA THR A 685 -56.93 4.60 -16.00
C THR A 685 -55.61 3.99 -16.48
N LYS A 686 -54.49 4.67 -16.22
CA LYS A 686 -53.16 4.05 -16.16
C LYS A 686 -53.13 3.03 -15.00
N PRO A 687 -52.48 1.87 -15.15
CA PRO A 687 -52.41 0.87 -14.09
C PRO A 687 -51.68 1.47 -12.88
N GLN A 688 -52.36 1.54 -11.73
CA GLN A 688 -51.77 1.91 -10.46
C GLN A 688 -50.70 0.88 -10.08
N GLN A 689 -49.47 1.34 -9.87
CA GLN A 689 -48.46 0.55 -9.17
C GLN A 689 -49.01 0.09 -7.81
N PRO A 690 -48.76 -1.17 -7.39
CA PRO A 690 -49.23 -1.65 -6.10
C PRO A 690 -48.62 -0.79 -4.99
N ARG A 691 -49.48 -0.15 -4.19
CA ARG A 691 -49.07 0.54 -2.97
C ARG A 691 -48.37 -0.47 -2.07
N ARG A 692 -47.05 -0.29 -1.85
CA ARG A 692 -46.28 -1.07 -0.88
C ARG A 692 -47.02 -1.05 0.46
N ARG A 693 -47.44 -2.22 0.95
CA ARG A 693 -48.07 -2.36 2.27
C ARG A 693 -47.05 -1.88 3.31
N HIS A 694 -47.39 -0.87 4.11
CA HIS A 694 -46.59 -0.54 5.28
C HIS A 694 -46.59 -1.77 6.22
N PRO A 695 -45.43 -2.22 6.73
CA PRO A 695 -45.41 -3.29 7.71
C PRO A 695 -46.24 -2.88 8.94
N PRO A 696 -46.85 -3.85 9.65
CA PRO A 696 -47.62 -3.57 10.86
C PRO A 696 -46.78 -2.80 11.88
N ARG A 697 -47.41 -1.88 12.63
CA ARG A 697 -46.74 -1.14 13.71
C ARG A 697 -46.27 -2.13 14.76
N ARG A 698 -44.94 -2.31 14.87
CA ARG A 698 -44.27 -3.07 15.93
C ARG A 698 -44.41 -2.38 17.28
N ASP A 699 -44.35 -3.14 18.37
CA ASP A 699 -44.32 -2.59 19.73
C ASP A 699 -43.04 -1.74 19.90
N ASP A 700 -43.11 -0.64 20.66
CA ASP A 700 -41.94 0.19 20.94
C ASP A 700 -40.85 -0.56 21.74
N PHE A 701 -41.23 -1.61 22.47
CA PHE A 701 -40.34 -2.46 23.26
C PHE A 701 -39.90 -3.73 22.52
N GLU A 702 -40.35 -3.93 21.29
CA GLU A 702 -39.91 -5.04 20.45
C GLU A 702 -38.45 -4.83 20.05
N ALA A 703 -37.59 -5.78 20.42
CA ALA A 703 -36.18 -5.79 20.04
C ALA A 703 -36.08 -6.01 18.53
N MET A 704 -35.50 -5.04 17.85
CA MET A 704 -35.24 -5.11 16.41
C MET A 704 -34.02 -5.97 16.05
N PHE A 705 -33.37 -6.61 17.01
CA PHE A 705 -32.07 -7.26 16.81
C PHE A 705 -32.22 -8.69 16.33
N ALA A 706 -31.29 -9.09 15.47
CA ALA A 706 -31.19 -10.48 15.05
C ALA A 706 -30.67 -11.33 16.23
N PRO A 707 -31.22 -12.54 16.44
CA PRO A 707 -30.78 -13.44 17.50
C PRO A 707 -29.45 -14.14 17.17
N THR A 708 -29.08 -14.17 15.90
CA THR A 708 -27.85 -14.79 15.39
C THR A 708 -27.06 -13.83 14.51
N ASN A 709 -25.76 -14.07 14.36
CA ASN A 709 -24.85 -13.27 13.52
C ASN A 709 -24.75 -11.81 13.99
N THR A 710 -24.46 -11.58 15.27
CA THR A 710 -24.39 -10.23 15.83
C THR A 710 -22.97 -9.77 16.09
N LEU A 711 -22.75 -8.47 15.88
CA LEU A 711 -21.52 -7.77 16.22
C LEU A 711 -21.82 -6.77 17.31
N THR A 712 -21.25 -6.97 18.50
CA THR A 712 -21.34 -6.00 19.59
C THR A 712 -20.06 -5.16 19.59
N LEU A 713 -20.21 -3.90 19.18
CA LEU A 713 -19.09 -2.96 19.04
C LEU A 713 -18.96 -2.11 20.31
N ILE A 714 -17.88 -2.31 21.06
CA ILE A 714 -17.54 -1.48 22.21
C ILE A 714 -16.75 -0.26 21.72
N HIS A 715 -17.15 0.95 22.13
CA HIS A 715 -16.50 2.19 21.73
C HIS A 715 -16.31 3.20 22.88
N PRO A 716 -15.30 4.08 22.82
CA PRO A 716 -15.03 5.05 23.89
C PRO A 716 -15.88 6.32 23.85
N ASN A 717 -16.43 6.67 22.70
CA ASN A 717 -17.16 7.93 22.52
C ASN A 717 -18.67 7.78 22.80
N SER A 718 -19.40 8.89 22.80
CA SER A 718 -20.89 8.88 22.90
C SER A 718 -21.57 8.21 21.71
N GLN A 719 -20.89 8.17 20.56
CA GLN A 719 -21.31 7.46 19.35
C GLN A 719 -20.13 6.70 18.77
N PRO A 720 -20.35 5.52 18.16
CA PRO A 720 -19.29 4.77 17.51
C PRO A 720 -18.83 5.49 16.23
N ASN A 721 -17.53 5.40 15.93
CA ASN A 721 -17.01 5.88 14.65
C ASN A 721 -17.15 4.78 13.58
N LEU A 722 -18.22 4.85 12.80
CA LEU A 722 -18.56 3.90 11.73
C LEU A 722 -18.54 4.54 10.34
N ALA A 723 -17.75 5.60 10.17
CA ALA A 723 -17.78 6.45 8.98
C ALA A 723 -17.44 5.72 7.67
N LEU A 724 -16.77 4.55 7.73
CA LEU A 724 -16.46 3.73 6.56
C LEU A 724 -17.63 2.84 6.13
N LEU A 725 -18.61 2.54 7.00
CA LEU A 725 -19.73 1.69 6.64
C LEU A 725 -20.66 2.32 5.58
N LYS A 726 -20.59 3.65 5.40
CA LYS A 726 -21.29 4.34 4.31
C LYS A 726 -20.89 3.86 2.92
N TYR A 727 -19.69 3.31 2.76
CA TYR A 727 -19.21 2.74 1.50
C TYR A 727 -19.95 1.43 1.14
N TYR A 728 -20.66 0.84 2.11
CA TYR A 728 -21.46 -0.37 1.97
C TYR A 728 -22.96 -0.07 2.14
N ASN A 729 -23.40 1.14 1.80
CA ASN A 729 -24.79 1.60 1.89
C ASN A 729 -25.40 1.56 3.31
N PHE A 730 -24.56 1.59 4.36
CA PHE A 730 -25.02 1.69 5.75
C PHE A 730 -24.68 3.06 6.35
N ASP A 731 -25.70 3.86 6.60
CA ASP A 731 -25.58 5.12 7.34
C ASP A 731 -26.01 4.93 8.80
N SER A 732 -25.03 4.82 9.70
CA SER A 732 -25.25 4.68 11.13
C SER A 732 -25.87 5.93 11.79
N THR A 733 -25.88 7.07 11.10
CA THR A 733 -26.41 8.34 11.62
C THR A 733 -27.86 8.59 11.23
N ASN A 734 -28.40 7.85 10.26
CA ASN A 734 -29.79 8.01 9.82
C ASN A 734 -30.76 7.45 10.87
N PRO A 735 -31.59 8.30 11.52
CA PRO A 735 -32.50 7.84 12.57
C PRO A 735 -33.71 7.06 12.03
N ASN A 736 -33.97 7.12 10.71
CA ASN A 736 -35.09 6.47 10.05
C ASN A 736 -34.60 5.80 8.75
N PRO A 737 -33.87 4.68 8.85
CA PRO A 737 -33.40 3.95 7.67
C PRO A 737 -34.58 3.51 6.79
N PRO A 738 -34.44 3.55 5.45
CA PRO A 738 -35.47 3.07 4.54
C PRO A 738 -35.69 1.55 4.67
N TYR A 739 -36.86 1.07 4.27
CA TYR A 739 -37.17 -0.37 4.18
C TYR A 739 -36.94 -0.89 2.76
N PRO A 740 -36.39 -2.12 2.56
CA PRO A 740 -35.94 -3.08 3.58
C PRO A 740 -34.75 -2.57 4.39
N LEU A 741 -34.69 -2.93 5.68
CA LEU A 741 -33.61 -2.52 6.56
C LEU A 741 -32.28 -3.14 6.10
N HIS A 742 -31.21 -2.36 6.15
CA HIS A 742 -29.86 -2.88 5.99
C HIS A 742 -29.58 -3.94 7.09
N PRO A 743 -28.98 -5.12 6.80
CA PRO A 743 -28.77 -6.16 7.81
C PRO A 743 -28.01 -5.68 9.06
N LEU A 744 -26.99 -4.84 8.89
CA LEU A 744 -26.32 -4.19 10.03
C LEU A 744 -27.23 -3.40 10.98
N ALA A 745 -28.41 -2.91 10.56
CA ALA A 745 -29.34 -2.22 11.46
C ALA A 745 -29.87 -3.12 12.57
N THR A 746 -29.98 -4.42 12.29
CA THR A 746 -30.45 -5.47 13.20
C THR A 746 -29.32 -6.31 13.79
N ASN A 747 -28.15 -6.35 13.15
CA ASN A 747 -27.04 -7.22 13.53
C ASN A 747 -25.86 -6.48 14.19
N LEU A 748 -25.78 -5.15 14.10
CA LEU A 748 -24.75 -4.34 14.76
C LEU A 748 -25.30 -3.68 16.02
N LEU A 749 -24.67 -3.97 17.16
CA LEU A 749 -25.06 -3.53 18.51
C LEU A 749 -23.94 -2.67 19.13
N PRO A 750 -23.93 -1.35 18.89
CA PRO A 750 -22.93 -0.47 19.51
C PRO A 750 -23.22 -0.23 20.99
N ILE A 751 -22.19 -0.28 21.81
CA ILE A 751 -22.23 0.00 23.25
C ILE A 751 -21.02 0.85 23.65
N SER A 752 -21.21 1.87 24.48
CA SER A 752 -20.08 2.64 25.00
C SER A 752 -19.41 1.95 26.19
N TRP A 753 -18.15 2.25 26.49
CA TRP A 753 -17.50 1.78 27.71
C TRP A 753 -18.27 2.18 28.98
N LEU A 754 -18.85 3.39 29.01
CA LEU A 754 -19.72 3.84 30.11
C LEU A 754 -20.92 2.91 30.28
N GLN A 755 -21.64 2.63 29.20
CA GLN A 755 -22.81 1.75 29.21
C GLN A 755 -22.46 0.31 29.59
N LEU A 756 -21.27 -0.17 29.20
CA LEU A 756 -20.82 -1.51 29.55
C LEU A 756 -20.44 -1.62 31.03
N LEU A 757 -19.69 -0.65 31.56
CA LEU A 757 -19.11 -0.73 32.90
C LEU A 757 -20.07 -0.20 33.98
N GLU A 758 -20.61 0.99 33.76
CA GLU A 758 -21.41 1.78 34.72
C GLU A 758 -22.75 2.21 34.08
N PRO A 759 -23.64 1.26 33.74
CA PRO A 759 -24.85 1.54 32.97
C PRO A 759 -25.82 2.48 33.68
N GLU A 760 -25.84 2.50 35.02
CA GLU A 760 -26.72 3.39 35.79
C GLU A 760 -26.36 4.88 35.64
N GLU A 761 -25.11 5.19 35.25
CA GLU A 761 -24.70 6.56 34.94
C GLU A 761 -25.16 7.03 33.55
N ASP A 762 -25.53 6.11 32.66
CA ASP A 762 -26.13 6.45 31.37
C ASP A 762 -27.63 6.76 31.54
N VAL A 763 -27.98 8.04 31.35
CA VAL A 763 -29.37 8.53 31.49
C VAL A 763 -30.35 7.80 30.58
N THR A 764 -29.90 7.33 29.40
CA THR A 764 -30.77 6.61 28.45
C THR A 764 -31.09 5.20 28.95
N TYR A 765 -30.19 4.57 29.71
CA TYR A 765 -30.39 3.26 30.32
C TYR A 765 -31.18 3.35 31.64
N SER A 766 -30.84 4.31 32.52
CA SER A 766 -31.39 4.39 33.89
C SER A 766 -32.77 5.04 33.99
N THR A 767 -33.17 5.87 33.02
CA THR A 767 -34.44 6.62 33.08
C THR A 767 -35.53 5.99 32.22
N PRO A 768 -36.48 5.21 32.77
CA PRO A 768 -37.57 4.64 31.99
C PRO A 768 -38.50 5.72 31.41
N PRO A 769 -38.97 5.55 30.16
CA PRO A 769 -39.88 6.50 29.54
C PRO A 769 -41.26 6.46 30.21
N PRO A 770 -41.94 7.61 30.39
CA PRO A 770 -43.26 7.64 31.03
C PRO A 770 -44.31 6.89 30.22
N GLU A 771 -45.17 6.14 30.90
CA GLU A 771 -46.37 5.55 30.30
C GLU A 771 -47.47 6.60 30.16
N VAL A 772 -48.11 6.62 28.99
CA VAL A 772 -49.16 7.59 28.64
C VAL A 772 -50.30 6.78 28.03
N SER A 773 -51.53 7.08 28.42
CA SER A 773 -52.69 6.38 27.88
C SER A 773 -52.84 6.64 26.38
N ASP A 774 -53.42 5.67 25.65
CA ASP A 774 -53.64 5.82 24.22
C ASP A 774 -54.50 7.06 23.91
N GLU A 775 -55.50 7.34 24.73
CA GLU A 775 -56.36 8.53 24.60
C GLU A 775 -55.56 9.84 24.68
N GLU A 776 -54.66 9.95 25.66
CA GLU A 776 -53.80 11.11 25.81
C GLU A 776 -52.79 11.20 24.66
N LEU A 777 -52.23 10.07 24.21
CA LEU A 777 -51.26 10.03 23.11
C LEU A 777 -51.87 10.45 21.77
N HIS A 778 -53.13 10.10 21.52
CA HIS A 778 -53.88 10.52 20.32
C HIS A 778 -54.17 12.03 20.33
N SER A 779 -54.33 12.64 21.52
CA SER A 779 -54.52 14.08 21.66
C SER A 779 -53.27 14.90 21.30
N TRP A 780 -52.09 14.28 21.29
CA TRP A 780 -50.83 14.97 21.01
C TRP A 780 -50.63 15.27 19.52
N LYS A 781 -50.02 16.44 19.26
CA LYS A 781 -49.50 16.83 17.94
C LYS A 781 -48.53 15.76 17.41
N ALA A 782 -48.53 15.55 16.10
CA ALA A 782 -47.74 14.49 15.43
C ALA A 782 -46.25 14.47 15.84
N ASN A 783 -45.60 15.63 15.97
CA ASN A 783 -44.19 15.71 16.40
C ASN A 783 -44.00 15.22 17.86
N ARG A 784 -44.87 15.63 18.79
CA ARG A 784 -44.80 15.20 20.20
C ARG A 784 -45.04 13.68 20.32
N ARG A 785 -46.00 13.15 19.56
CA ARG A 785 -46.28 11.71 19.46
C ARG A 785 -45.11 10.93 18.85
N GLY A 786 -44.49 11.44 17.79
CA GLY A 786 -43.30 10.83 17.19
C GLY A 786 -42.11 10.78 18.15
N ASN A 787 -41.90 11.85 18.93
CA ASN A 787 -40.84 11.89 19.94
C ASN A 787 -41.10 10.94 21.11
N TYR A 788 -42.36 10.70 21.48
CA TYR A 788 -42.75 9.72 22.49
C TYR A 788 -42.27 8.31 22.14
N HIS A 789 -42.69 7.79 20.99
CA HIS A 789 -42.29 6.47 20.49
C HIS A 789 -40.77 6.38 20.27
N ARG A 790 -40.14 7.46 19.77
CA ARG A 790 -38.67 7.49 19.59
C ARG A 790 -37.93 7.31 20.91
N LYS A 791 -38.37 7.96 21.99
CA LYS A 791 -37.76 7.82 23.32
C LYS A 791 -37.91 6.40 23.86
N ARG A 792 -39.10 5.79 23.70
CA ARG A 792 -39.37 4.42 24.14
C ARG A 792 -38.51 3.39 23.41
N ARG A 793 -38.49 3.45 22.07
CA ARG A 793 -37.61 2.60 21.25
C ARG A 793 -36.13 2.76 21.57
N ARG A 794 -35.69 4.00 21.81
CA ARG A 794 -34.29 4.28 22.19
C ARG A 794 -33.93 3.66 23.54
N TRP A 795 -34.81 3.81 24.53
CA TRP A 795 -34.64 3.21 25.85
C TRP A 795 -34.61 1.68 25.77
N ALA A 796 -35.59 1.07 25.11
CA ALA A 796 -35.68 -0.38 24.92
C ALA A 796 -34.43 -0.94 24.21
N ARG A 797 -33.99 -0.28 23.12
CA ARG A 797 -32.78 -0.63 22.38
C ARG A 797 -31.52 -0.57 23.27
N THR A 798 -31.39 0.49 24.07
CA THR A 798 -30.23 0.70 24.94
C THR A 798 -30.17 -0.36 26.03
N ARG A 799 -31.30 -0.61 26.70
CA ARG A 799 -31.45 -1.68 27.71
C ARG A 799 -31.08 -3.04 27.14
N TYR A 800 -31.66 -3.41 26.02
CA TYR A 800 -31.37 -4.69 25.36
C TYR A 800 -29.87 -4.85 25.08
N ILE A 801 -29.23 -3.86 24.44
CA ILE A 801 -27.79 -3.95 24.11
C ILE A 801 -26.97 -4.11 25.39
N VAL A 802 -27.22 -3.30 26.42
CA VAL A 802 -26.44 -3.32 27.67
C VAL A 802 -26.62 -4.65 28.40
N ASP A 803 -27.86 -5.06 28.64
CA ASP A 803 -28.20 -6.24 29.42
C ASP A 803 -27.70 -7.52 28.70
N SER A 804 -27.83 -7.59 27.37
CA SER A 804 -27.42 -8.74 26.55
C SER A 804 -25.90 -8.84 26.47
N THR A 805 -25.22 -7.69 26.38
CA THR A 805 -23.75 -7.64 26.41
C THR A 805 -23.23 -8.12 27.77
N ARG A 806 -23.78 -7.60 28.87
CA ARG A 806 -23.37 -7.97 30.25
C ARG A 806 -23.73 -9.42 30.62
N ALA A 807 -24.73 -10.01 29.98
CA ALA A 807 -25.05 -11.43 30.13
C ALA A 807 -23.93 -12.37 29.62
N GLY A 808 -23.04 -11.87 28.77
CA GLY A 808 -21.91 -12.61 28.20
C GLY A 808 -22.33 -13.81 27.34
N GLY A 809 -21.37 -14.66 26.98
CA GLY A 809 -21.55 -15.78 26.05
C GLY A 809 -21.11 -15.46 24.62
N PHE A 810 -20.12 -14.57 24.45
CA PHE A 810 -19.60 -14.25 23.13
C PHE A 810 -18.71 -15.36 22.56
N SER A 811 -18.88 -15.63 21.27
CA SER A 811 -18.19 -16.70 20.54
C SER A 811 -16.75 -16.32 20.17
N GLY A 812 -16.40 -15.04 20.18
CA GLY A 812 -15.05 -14.56 19.92
C GLY A 812 -14.89 -13.07 20.19
N LEU A 813 -13.63 -12.61 20.18
CA LEU A 813 -13.24 -11.22 20.42
C LEU A 813 -12.24 -10.75 19.37
N VAL A 814 -12.53 -9.62 18.74
CA VAL A 814 -11.62 -8.92 17.82
C VAL A 814 -11.29 -7.54 18.38
N ILE A 815 -10.00 -7.20 18.44
CA ILE A 815 -9.53 -5.89 18.89
C ILE A 815 -8.58 -5.29 17.85
N ALA A 816 -8.81 -4.03 17.48
CA ALA A 816 -7.92 -3.20 16.68
C ALA A 816 -8.04 -1.75 17.18
N SER A 817 -7.46 -1.47 18.33
CA SER A 817 -7.62 -0.20 19.04
C SER A 817 -6.28 0.36 19.49
N THR A 818 -6.22 1.68 19.68
CA THR A 818 -5.06 2.36 20.29
C THR A 818 -5.15 2.40 21.82
N MET A 819 -6.23 1.92 22.42
CA MET A 819 -6.37 1.80 23.87
C MET A 819 -5.46 0.70 24.43
N ASP A 820 -5.18 0.75 25.74
CA ASP A 820 -4.42 -0.29 26.41
C ASP A 820 -5.11 -1.66 26.31
N THR A 821 -4.41 -2.62 25.70
CA THR A 821 -4.96 -3.94 25.41
C THR A 821 -5.20 -4.76 26.67
N VAL A 822 -4.40 -4.55 27.73
CA VAL A 822 -4.57 -5.25 29.02
C VAL A 822 -5.89 -4.83 29.67
N SER A 823 -6.15 -3.53 29.73
CA SER A 823 -7.40 -2.97 30.25
C SER A 823 -8.62 -3.42 29.44
N ILE A 824 -8.53 -3.45 28.10
CA ILE A 824 -9.61 -3.97 27.26
C ILE A 824 -9.88 -5.44 27.58
N LEU A 825 -8.84 -6.29 27.63
CA LEU A 825 -9.00 -7.73 27.90
C LEU A 825 -9.58 -7.99 29.29
N ARG A 826 -9.19 -7.23 30.31
CA ARG A 826 -9.73 -7.36 31.68
C ARG A 826 -11.25 -7.29 31.70
N HIS A 827 -11.85 -6.38 30.94
CA HIS A 827 -13.30 -6.18 30.92
C HIS A 827 -14.03 -7.05 29.88
N THR A 828 -13.35 -7.52 28.83
CA THR A 828 -13.96 -8.29 27.75
C THR A 828 -13.84 -9.80 27.93
N LEU A 829 -12.76 -10.31 28.53
CA LEU A 829 -12.58 -11.74 28.82
C LEU A 829 -13.75 -12.39 29.58
N PRO A 830 -14.35 -11.75 30.62
CA PRO A 830 -15.46 -12.33 31.36
C PRO A 830 -16.75 -12.44 30.54
N LEU A 831 -16.83 -11.74 29.41
CA LEU A 831 -18.00 -11.75 28.52
C LEU A 831 -17.91 -12.91 27.52
N LEU A 832 -16.73 -13.51 27.34
CA LEU A 832 -16.50 -14.57 26.36
C LEU A 832 -16.95 -15.94 26.89
N ALA A 833 -17.48 -16.77 25.99
CA ALA A 833 -17.73 -18.17 26.28
C ALA A 833 -16.39 -18.95 26.45
N GLY A 834 -16.42 -20.05 27.20
CA GLY A 834 -15.27 -20.95 27.29
C GLY A 834 -14.87 -21.49 25.91
N GLY A 835 -13.59 -21.43 25.57
CA GLY A 835 -13.07 -21.82 24.26
C GLY A 835 -13.16 -20.75 23.17
N ALA A 836 -13.76 -19.58 23.45
CA ALA A 836 -13.85 -18.49 22.49
C ALA A 836 -12.44 -17.98 22.08
N PRO A 837 -12.14 -17.89 20.78
CA PRO A 837 -10.89 -17.31 20.31
C PRO A 837 -10.87 -15.78 20.45
N ILE A 838 -9.66 -15.27 20.63
CA ILE A 838 -9.35 -13.85 20.73
C ILE A 838 -8.28 -13.52 19.71
N ALA A 839 -8.48 -12.43 18.97
CA ALA A 839 -7.47 -11.87 18.09
C ALA A 839 -7.34 -10.36 18.30
N VAL A 840 -6.12 -9.89 18.57
CA VAL A 840 -5.82 -8.48 18.86
C VAL A 840 -4.76 -7.99 17.89
N TYR A 841 -5.06 -6.96 17.11
CA TYR A 841 -4.13 -6.32 16.21
C TYR A 841 -3.44 -5.12 16.86
N SER A 842 -2.15 -4.94 16.55
CA SER A 842 -1.39 -3.73 16.87
C SER A 842 -0.41 -3.39 15.73
N GLN A 843 -0.16 -2.09 15.52
CA GLN A 843 0.89 -1.61 14.60
C GLN A 843 2.29 -2.02 15.04
N SER A 844 2.49 -2.16 16.35
CA SER A 844 3.77 -2.44 16.98
C SER A 844 3.66 -3.65 17.90
N ILE A 845 4.80 -4.30 18.16
CA ILE A 845 4.83 -5.58 18.87
C ILE A 845 4.72 -5.41 20.39
N GLU A 846 5.15 -4.27 20.92
CA GLU A 846 5.36 -4.01 22.34
C GLU A 846 4.09 -4.18 23.18
N PRO A 847 2.93 -3.60 22.82
CA PRO A 847 1.69 -3.78 23.57
C PRO A 847 1.24 -5.24 23.61
N LEU A 848 1.52 -6.00 22.54
CA LEU A 848 1.14 -7.40 22.44
C LEU A 848 2.08 -8.31 23.23
N THR A 849 3.36 -7.94 23.36
CA THR A 849 4.30 -8.66 24.22
C THR A 849 4.00 -8.47 25.70
N GLU A 850 3.60 -7.26 26.10
CA GLU A 850 3.12 -7.00 27.46
C GLU A 850 1.85 -7.82 27.77
N LEU A 851 0.92 -7.85 26.82
CA LEU A 851 -0.28 -8.67 26.92
C LEU A 851 0.04 -10.16 27.01
N ALA A 852 0.99 -10.65 26.20
CA ALA A 852 1.42 -12.04 26.23
C ALA A 852 2.08 -12.42 27.56
N ASP A 853 2.87 -11.52 28.15
CA ASP A 853 3.50 -11.75 29.45
C ASP A 853 2.47 -11.90 30.58
N CYS A 854 1.32 -11.21 30.51
CA CYS A 854 0.21 -11.39 31.45
C CYS A 854 -0.26 -12.85 31.55
N PHE A 855 -0.05 -13.66 30.49
CA PHE A 855 -0.41 -15.07 30.43
C PHE A 855 0.79 -16.01 30.34
N SER A 856 1.99 -15.55 30.70
CA SER A 856 3.21 -16.34 30.64
C SER A 856 3.17 -17.57 31.56
N ILE A 857 4.00 -18.56 31.25
CA ILE A 857 4.16 -19.77 32.10
C ILE A 857 4.61 -19.37 33.50
N ALA A 858 5.50 -18.37 33.61
CA ALA A 858 6.01 -17.86 34.88
C ALA A 858 4.89 -17.26 35.74
N ARG A 859 4.05 -16.36 35.17
CA ARG A 859 2.91 -15.79 35.90
C ARG A 859 1.87 -16.86 36.25
N ARG A 860 1.59 -17.82 35.37
CA ARG A 860 0.68 -18.96 35.70
C ARG A 860 1.21 -19.81 36.86
N ALA A 861 2.50 -20.11 36.88
CA ALA A 861 3.13 -20.84 37.97
C ALA A 861 3.10 -20.03 39.28
N GLY A 862 3.45 -18.74 39.20
CA GLY A 862 3.38 -17.80 40.31
C GLY A 862 1.99 -17.74 40.94
N TRP A 863 0.95 -17.53 40.12
CA TRP A 863 -0.45 -17.53 40.53
C TRP A 863 -0.85 -18.82 41.24
N SER A 864 -0.39 -19.98 40.74
CA SER A 864 -0.73 -21.28 41.33
C SER A 864 -0.01 -21.53 42.66
N SER A 865 1.23 -21.05 42.80
CA SER A 865 2.05 -21.26 44.00
C SER A 865 1.79 -20.26 45.12
N ASN A 866 1.54 -19.00 44.76
CA ASN A 866 1.39 -17.88 45.68
C ASN A 866 0.40 -16.87 45.07
N PRO A 867 -0.92 -17.19 45.06
CA PRO A 867 -1.92 -16.29 44.52
C PRO A 867 -1.98 -14.98 45.34
N PRO A 868 -2.39 -13.85 44.73
CA PRO A 868 -2.60 -12.61 45.45
C PRO A 868 -3.55 -12.78 46.64
N ALA A 869 -3.30 -12.06 47.73
CA ALA A 869 -4.15 -12.13 48.93
C ALA A 869 -5.62 -11.82 48.62
N GLU A 870 -5.86 -10.90 47.67
CA GLU A 870 -7.19 -10.50 47.20
C GLU A 870 -7.91 -11.58 46.37
N ALA A 871 -7.20 -12.58 45.88
CA ALA A 871 -7.75 -13.72 45.16
C ALA A 871 -8.19 -14.85 46.10
N ALA A 872 -7.73 -14.84 47.35
CA ALA A 872 -8.05 -15.88 48.33
C ALA A 872 -9.53 -15.86 48.71
N GLY A 873 -10.19 -17.02 48.66
CA GLY A 873 -11.58 -17.18 49.08
C GLY A 873 -12.65 -16.70 48.07
N LYS A 874 -12.23 -16.13 46.93
CA LYS A 874 -13.14 -15.77 45.83
C LYS A 874 -13.56 -17.00 45.04
N SER A 875 -14.81 -17.02 44.62
CA SER A 875 -15.34 -17.99 43.66
C SER A 875 -14.70 -17.82 42.29
N VAL A 876 -14.82 -18.83 41.42
CA VAL A 876 -14.30 -18.77 40.03
C VAL A 876 -14.87 -17.56 39.30
N GLN A 877 -16.17 -17.29 39.45
CA GLN A 877 -16.87 -16.17 38.82
C GLN A 877 -16.35 -14.80 39.29
N GLU A 878 -16.04 -14.67 40.58
CA GLU A 878 -15.42 -13.46 41.14
C GLU A 878 -13.97 -13.29 40.66
N LEU A 879 -13.24 -14.39 40.45
CA LEU A 879 -11.87 -14.38 39.92
C LEU A 879 -11.81 -14.12 38.42
N GLU A 880 -12.88 -14.39 37.66
CA GLU A 880 -12.96 -13.98 36.26
C GLU A 880 -13.05 -12.47 36.12
N ARG A 881 -13.76 -11.79 37.04
CA ARG A 881 -13.97 -10.34 37.05
C ARG A 881 -13.03 -9.58 37.97
N TRP A 882 -11.94 -10.21 38.41
CA TRP A 882 -10.99 -9.60 39.32
C TRP A 882 -10.24 -8.44 38.65
N GLU A 883 -10.05 -7.34 39.39
CA GLU A 883 -9.49 -6.08 38.88
C GLU A 883 -8.00 -6.16 38.53
N GLY A 884 -7.30 -7.19 38.97
CA GLY A 884 -5.87 -7.35 38.78
C GLY A 884 -5.04 -6.74 39.92
N SER A 885 -3.73 -6.91 39.81
CA SER A 885 -2.71 -6.31 40.68
C SER A 885 -1.46 -6.01 39.85
N ASP A 886 -0.45 -5.32 40.41
CA ASP A 886 0.79 -5.02 39.71
C ASP A 886 1.51 -6.30 39.20
N ASP A 887 1.55 -7.35 40.02
CA ASP A 887 2.16 -8.64 39.66
C ASP A 887 1.29 -9.48 38.71
N PHE A 888 -0.03 -9.28 38.73
CA PHE A 888 -0.99 -9.99 37.89
C PHE A 888 -2.08 -9.04 37.36
N PRO A 889 -1.80 -8.28 36.28
CA PRO A 889 -2.74 -7.31 35.71
C PRO A 889 -4.05 -7.94 35.23
N ILE A 890 -3.99 -9.21 34.85
CA ILE A 890 -5.12 -10.09 34.51
C ILE A 890 -4.84 -11.45 35.16
N ASN A 891 -5.90 -12.15 35.57
CA ASN A 891 -5.78 -13.54 36.02
C ASN A 891 -5.19 -14.42 34.88
N PRO A 892 -3.96 -14.95 35.06
CA PRO A 892 -3.22 -15.62 34.00
C PRO A 892 -3.82 -16.98 33.60
N THR A 893 -4.81 -17.47 34.35
CA THR A 893 -5.50 -18.75 34.08
C THR A 893 -6.67 -18.63 33.11
N LEU A 894 -7.08 -17.40 32.75
CA LEU A 894 -8.25 -17.16 31.90
C LEU A 894 -7.95 -17.31 30.40
N LEU A 895 -6.69 -17.45 29.99
CA LEU A 895 -6.32 -17.54 28.58
C LEU A 895 -5.29 -18.65 28.35
N LEU A 896 -5.49 -19.41 27.27
CA LEU A 896 -4.55 -20.41 26.78
C LEU A 896 -4.02 -20.03 25.39
N GLY A 897 -2.80 -20.48 25.08
CA GLY A 897 -2.21 -20.30 23.76
C GLY A 897 -1.86 -18.85 23.40
N ALA A 898 -1.64 -17.97 24.40
CA ALA A 898 -1.20 -16.60 24.20
C ALA A 898 0.05 -16.54 23.30
N ASN A 899 -0.10 -16.02 22.08
CA ASN A 899 0.96 -15.98 21.07
C ASN A 899 0.88 -14.68 20.26
N VAL A 900 2.04 -14.10 19.93
CA VAL A 900 2.18 -12.92 19.07
C VAL A 900 2.84 -13.34 17.77
N GLN A 901 2.21 -13.00 16.65
CA GLN A 901 2.70 -13.34 15.32
C GLN A 901 2.58 -12.15 14.36
N THR A 902 3.32 -12.22 13.27
CA THR A 902 3.26 -11.29 12.15
C THR A 902 3.31 -12.08 10.84
N SER A 903 2.90 -11.44 9.76
CA SER A 903 2.86 -11.95 8.40
C SER A 903 3.24 -10.82 7.46
N ARG A 904 3.99 -11.16 6.41
CA ARG A 904 4.52 -10.19 5.46
C ARG A 904 4.24 -10.67 4.05
N ALA A 905 3.39 -9.96 3.34
CA ALA A 905 3.16 -10.23 1.92
C ALA A 905 4.25 -9.60 1.06
N LYS A 906 4.87 -10.38 0.17
CA LYS A 906 5.79 -9.88 -0.86
C LYS A 906 5.14 -10.01 -2.23
N ARG A 907 4.92 -8.90 -2.94
CA ARG A 907 4.38 -8.90 -4.31
C ARG A 907 5.44 -9.40 -5.30
N TRP A 908 5.00 -10.15 -6.31
CA TRP A 908 5.85 -10.68 -7.37
C TRP A 908 5.37 -10.19 -8.73
N GLN A 909 6.32 -9.89 -9.61
CA GLN A 909 6.06 -9.88 -11.05
C GLN A 909 6.09 -11.34 -11.51
N VAL A 910 5.02 -11.77 -12.17
CA VAL A 910 4.89 -13.13 -12.72
C VAL A 910 4.60 -13.00 -14.21
N LEU A 911 5.66 -13.14 -15.01
CA LEU A 911 5.61 -13.07 -16.47
C LEU A 911 6.55 -14.15 -17.02
N PRO A 912 6.23 -14.80 -18.15
CA PRO A 912 7.11 -15.77 -18.79
C PRO A 912 8.54 -15.22 -18.94
N GLY A 913 9.53 -15.97 -18.44
CA GLY A 913 10.95 -15.58 -18.47
C GLY A 913 11.35 -14.35 -17.63
N ARG A 914 10.43 -13.75 -16.86
CA ARG A 914 10.63 -12.46 -16.15
C ARG A 914 10.06 -12.45 -14.73
N THR A 915 9.96 -13.62 -14.09
CA THR A 915 9.42 -13.75 -12.74
C THR A 915 10.46 -13.33 -11.68
N HIS A 916 10.13 -12.31 -10.88
CA HIS A 916 10.97 -11.86 -9.77
C HIS A 916 10.11 -11.12 -8.72
N PRO A 917 10.56 -11.04 -7.45
CA PRO A 917 9.85 -10.24 -6.46
C PRO A 917 9.94 -8.75 -6.81
N MET A 918 8.96 -7.96 -6.40
CA MET A 918 9.04 -6.50 -6.52
C MET A 918 10.22 -6.00 -5.67
N MET A 919 11.06 -5.15 -6.25
CA MET A 919 12.32 -4.67 -5.64
C MET A 919 12.09 -3.63 -4.54
N MET A 920 10.93 -2.98 -4.55
CA MET A 920 10.51 -1.98 -3.56
C MET A 920 9.10 -2.31 -3.08
N GLY A 921 8.81 -1.97 -1.82
CA GLY A 921 7.50 -2.10 -1.21
C GLY A 921 7.20 -0.90 -0.32
N ARG A 922 5.94 -0.80 0.12
CA ARG A 922 5.50 0.23 1.05
C ARG A 922 6.18 0.05 2.41
N GLY A 923 6.81 1.11 2.93
CA GLY A 923 7.26 1.17 4.32
C GLY A 923 6.08 1.27 5.32
N GLY A 924 6.38 1.60 6.59
CA GLY A 924 5.37 1.67 7.65
C GLY A 924 5.26 0.38 8.46
N ALA A 925 4.25 0.28 9.32
CA ALA A 925 4.03 -0.90 10.15
C ALA A 925 3.68 -2.13 9.29
N ASP A 926 4.21 -3.29 9.66
CA ASP A 926 3.78 -4.57 9.09
C ASP A 926 2.57 -5.14 9.80
N GLY A 927 2.39 -4.74 11.07
CA GLY A 927 1.33 -5.22 11.93
C GLY A 927 1.68 -6.53 12.63
N TYR A 928 1.11 -6.68 13.83
CA TYR A 928 1.23 -7.87 14.66
C TYR A 928 -0.16 -8.27 15.15
N VAL A 929 -0.35 -9.57 15.34
CA VAL A 929 -1.60 -10.14 15.88
C VAL A 929 -1.26 -10.99 17.10
N PHE A 930 -1.89 -10.68 18.22
CA PHE A 930 -1.94 -11.54 19.39
C PHE A 930 -3.15 -12.46 19.28
N THR A 931 -2.97 -13.72 19.67
CA THR A 931 -4.00 -14.75 19.63
C THR A 931 -4.04 -15.54 20.93
N GLY A 932 -5.22 -16.06 21.27
CA GLY A 932 -5.42 -16.95 22.41
C GLY A 932 -6.86 -17.44 22.48
N TRP A 933 -7.13 -18.38 23.40
CA TRP A 933 -8.45 -18.95 23.63
C TRP A 933 -8.86 -18.75 25.09
N LYS A 934 -10.09 -18.26 25.31
CA LYS A 934 -10.67 -18.14 26.65
C LYS A 934 -10.67 -19.52 27.31
N ALA A 935 -10.06 -19.63 28.47
CA ALA A 935 -10.07 -20.81 29.29
C ALA A 935 -11.06 -20.67 30.44
N VAL A 936 -11.59 -21.80 30.89
CA VAL A 936 -12.38 -21.90 32.12
C VAL A 936 -11.47 -22.55 33.17
N PRO A 937 -11.13 -21.84 34.27
CA PRO A 937 -10.33 -22.42 35.34
C PRO A 937 -10.97 -23.70 35.90
N ALA A 938 -10.16 -24.71 36.16
CA ALA A 938 -10.66 -25.98 36.69
C ALA A 938 -11.14 -25.84 38.14
N GLU A 939 -12.31 -26.41 38.46
CA GLU A 939 -12.80 -26.52 39.82
C GLU A 939 -12.20 -27.76 40.51
N GLY A 940 -11.42 -27.56 41.57
CA GLY A 940 -10.82 -28.65 42.37
C GLY A 940 -9.46 -29.16 41.86
N LYS A 941 -9.04 -30.34 42.34
CA LYS A 941 -7.76 -30.94 41.95
C LYS A 941 -7.84 -31.49 40.52
N VAL A 942 -7.00 -30.96 39.63
CA VAL A 942 -6.81 -31.48 38.28
C VAL A 942 -6.10 -32.84 38.35
N GLU A 943 -6.86 -33.93 38.33
CA GLU A 943 -6.30 -35.28 38.23
C GLU A 943 -6.10 -35.67 36.76
N ALA A 944 -4.85 -35.81 36.34
CA ALA A 944 -4.52 -36.35 35.02
C ALA A 944 -4.91 -37.84 34.95
N ARG A 945 -6.09 -38.17 34.41
CA ARG A 945 -6.50 -39.55 34.11
C ARG A 945 -5.83 -40.07 32.83
N GLY A 946 -4.50 -40.16 32.85
CA GLY A 946 -3.73 -40.87 31.82
C GLY A 946 -3.44 -42.31 32.23
N LYS A 947 -3.72 -43.30 31.38
CA LYS A 947 -3.22 -44.68 31.55
C LYS A 947 -1.71 -44.72 31.25
N PHE A 948 -0.88 -44.17 32.13
CA PHE A 948 0.56 -44.32 32.01
C PHE A 948 0.97 -45.73 32.45
N LYS A 949 1.17 -46.64 31.49
CA LYS A 949 1.92 -47.88 31.75
C LYS A 949 3.36 -47.48 32.09
N ARG A 950 3.72 -47.50 33.37
CA ARG A 950 5.12 -47.42 33.82
C ARG A 950 5.93 -48.50 33.10
N ARG A 951 6.81 -48.12 32.18
CA ARG A 951 7.88 -48.99 31.71
C ARG A 951 8.87 -49.13 32.86
N LYS A 952 8.96 -50.32 33.46
CA LYS A 952 10.07 -50.68 34.36
C LYS A 952 11.35 -50.55 33.55
N VAL A 953 12.24 -49.67 33.98
CA VAL A 953 13.65 -49.73 33.60
C VAL A 953 14.27 -50.69 34.61
N GLU A 954 14.67 -51.87 34.15
CA GLU A 954 15.53 -52.76 34.93
C GLU A 954 16.93 -52.14 35.00
N ALA A 955 17.48 -52.14 36.21
CA ALA A 955 18.73 -51.51 36.59
C ALA A 955 19.95 -52.35 36.21
#